data_AF-A0A8H5D2A3-F1
#
_entry.id   AF-A0A8H5D2A3-F1
#
_cell.length_a   1.000
_cell.length_b   1.000
_cell.length_c   1.000
_cell.angle_alpha   90.00
_cell.angle_beta   90.00
_cell.angle_gamma   90.00
#
_symmetry.space_group_name_H-M   'P 1'
#
loop_
_entity.id
_entity.type
_entity.pdbx_description
1 polymer ?
#
loop_
_entity_poly.entity_id
_entity_poly.type
_entity_poly.pdbx_seq_one_letter_code
_entity_poly.pdbx_strand_id
1 'polypeptide(L)'
;MKSFAIRSTFITLLASVSLATTHALPQAAGSSRTANAPAATSTIGTNQAAKAAGKLYFGSATDNPYLNEDATYKAILSNTSLFGQLSPENAMKWDATEPEQGVFTFTNGDAIVALAQANGQIMRGHNTVWGSQLPSWVSSSGFNNATLISVMQNHVSTVIGHYKGKIWDVVNEPFNEDGSFASNVFFDTIGPTYIDLALQAARKADPNAKLYINDFNIEGEGTKATAMANLVSGLKSRGIPIDGVGLESHFILGELPTTIQAQMEAFTALGVEVAVTELDIRMTLPETNALLARQQTDYETVISACNAVEKCVGVTIWEYTDKYSWVPGTFAGQGAADPWDEKSVVDVDYAQYEGIFDPNTNVTNFFGIRYAAPPTGQLRFRAPQPPAHVEGIQVADTEPPECVQGLVTDSEDCLFLNVHIPGNRISHASSLPTVVWIHGGGYLEEMGRRTLFRLLQEATTKLSRFSRWEGGEKKWRSQCGLMFEDFFFLNEPPFLTDDTVDQHAALQWVHKNIAKFGGDPQKVTIWGAGSVLQHIIAQDGRTSPPLFRGAITSSTFLPSQYQFDDPIPEGIYNEVVTQSQCSSAHDQLACLRAADVATLNVVNSNLPRSSFFGTFTFVPVIDGDFITQRATIALREGKINGEALLAVTNTNEGVIFVDQTGVVMNTSAYAGQLFPRFGSAQDEQVANQYANAGTSTLDQINAIMGDSIFQCPSYYLLKAFHGRGFNVFKGKFAIPPALHGMDVNYYFPHKGPITFHNATFSASFSQSFLSFVISLDPNDKVDRNDDITPPWKMFFDEQTEMVFNMTAGNLTDIHPTTTDPDLLVRCSFWERVGALTGQ
;
A
#
# COMPACT_ATOMS: atom_id res chain seq x y z
N MET A 1 1.87 10.10 21.56
CA MET A 1 0.56 10.49 21.02
C MET A 1 0.80 11.55 19.95
N LYS A 2 1.06 11.12 18.71
CA LYS A 2 1.42 11.98 17.57
C LYS A 2 0.28 11.97 16.54
N SER A 3 0.14 13.12 15.88
CA SER A 3 -0.96 13.65 15.05
C SER A 3 -1.46 12.78 13.88
N PHE A 4 -2.79 12.83 13.66
CA PHE A 4 -3.46 12.48 12.40
C PHE A 4 -3.27 13.60 11.38
N ALA A 5 -2.54 13.38 10.29
CA ALA A 5 -2.50 14.31 9.17
C ALA A 5 -3.85 14.31 8.45
N ILE A 6 -4.68 15.32 8.75
CA ILE A 6 -5.75 15.78 7.84
C ILE A 6 -5.08 16.11 6.51
N ARG A 7 -5.68 15.66 5.39
CA ARG A 7 -5.28 15.93 3.99
C ARG A 7 -4.44 17.23 3.93
N SER A 8 -3.14 17.10 3.62
CA SER A 8 -2.25 18.25 3.56
C SER A 8 -2.92 19.38 2.78
N THR A 9 -3.11 20.51 3.45
CA THR A 9 -3.66 21.79 2.98
C THR A 9 -5.16 22.10 3.18
N PHE A 10 -5.87 21.50 4.15
CA PHE A 10 -7.18 22.05 4.59
C PHE A 10 -7.08 23.20 5.64
N ILE A 11 -5.88 23.52 6.12
CA ILE A 11 -5.66 24.50 7.22
C ILE A 11 -4.57 25.49 6.82
N THR A 12 -4.84 26.39 5.86
CA THR A 12 -3.97 27.56 5.66
C THR A 12 -4.71 28.81 5.19
N LEU A 13 -5.84 29.20 5.80
CA LEU A 13 -6.33 30.58 5.60
C LEU A 13 -7.34 31.06 6.67
N LEU A 14 -6.96 31.08 7.95
CA LEU A 14 -7.72 31.80 8.98
C LEU A 14 -6.77 32.54 9.93
N ALA A 15 -5.96 33.45 9.38
CA ALA A 15 -5.25 34.46 10.19
C ALA A 15 -4.83 35.65 9.31
N SER A 16 -5.72 36.63 9.14
CA SER A 16 -5.33 37.95 8.63
C SER A 16 -6.21 39.04 9.25
N VAL A 17 -5.76 39.57 10.41
CA VAL A 17 -6.09 40.95 10.81
C VAL A 17 -4.84 41.65 11.34
N SER A 18 -4.52 42.71 10.61
CA SER A 18 -3.62 43.85 10.78
C SER A 18 -3.08 44.19 12.18
N LEU A 19 -1.79 44.54 12.21
CA LEU A 19 -1.26 45.63 13.03
C LEU A 19 -0.14 46.34 12.25
N ALA A 20 -0.41 47.60 11.90
CA ALA A 20 0.56 48.52 11.34
C ALA A 20 1.41 49.15 12.45
N THR A 21 2.72 49.23 12.24
CA THR A 21 3.57 50.45 12.31
C THR A 21 5.04 50.05 12.38
N THR A 22 5.86 50.58 11.47
CA THR A 22 7.31 50.63 11.65
C THR A 22 7.83 52.00 11.24
N HIS A 23 8.64 52.61 12.10
CA HIS A 23 9.68 53.56 11.72
C HIS A 23 11.00 53.12 12.35
N ALA A 24 12.07 53.35 11.57
CA ALA A 24 13.50 53.41 11.91
C ALA A 24 14.39 52.16 11.65
N LEU A 25 15.51 52.48 10.98
CA LEU A 25 16.59 51.64 10.42
C LEU A 25 17.71 51.35 11.48
N PRO A 26 18.93 50.88 11.12
CA PRO A 26 19.36 49.48 11.23
C PRO A 26 20.62 49.30 12.10
N GLN A 27 20.91 48.08 12.57
CA GLN A 27 22.31 47.73 12.89
C GLN A 27 22.54 46.22 12.89
N ALA A 28 23.65 45.85 12.25
CA ALA A 28 24.12 44.48 12.05
C ALA A 28 24.95 43.99 13.25
N ALA A 29 24.76 42.73 13.63
CA ALA A 29 25.81 41.89 14.22
C ALA A 29 25.37 40.41 14.11
N GLY A 30 26.25 39.58 13.57
CA GLY A 30 25.99 38.16 13.33
C GLY A 30 25.98 37.31 14.60
N SER A 31 25.19 36.22 14.56
CA SER A 31 25.30 35.09 15.47
C SER A 31 24.60 33.86 14.85
N SER A 32 25.28 32.72 14.99
CA SER A 32 24.90 31.33 14.69
C SER A 32 23.45 31.03 14.28
N ARG A 33 23.26 30.50 13.07
CA ARG A 33 22.03 29.79 12.70
C ARG A 33 22.02 28.41 13.36
N THR A 34 21.41 28.31 14.53
CA THR A 34 20.76 27.07 14.95
C THR A 34 19.62 26.84 13.97
N ALA A 35 19.67 25.75 13.21
CA ALA A 35 18.55 25.33 12.39
C ALA A 35 17.39 24.98 13.32
N ASN A 36 16.40 25.88 13.41
CA ASN A 36 15.13 25.58 14.05
C ASN A 36 14.53 24.37 13.32
N ALA A 37 14.31 23.29 14.07
CA ALA A 37 13.44 22.20 13.65
C ALA A 37 12.08 22.77 13.20
N PRO A 38 11.45 22.24 12.15
CA PRO A 38 10.10 22.63 11.80
C PRO A 38 9.18 22.35 12.99
N ALA A 39 8.44 23.36 13.44
CA ALA A 39 7.41 23.18 14.45
C ALA A 39 6.40 22.15 13.92
N ALA A 40 6.17 21.09 14.70
CA ALA A 40 5.12 20.12 14.43
C ALA A 40 3.77 20.87 14.36
N THR A 41 3.15 20.89 13.18
CA THR A 41 1.77 21.35 13.01
C THR A 41 0.86 20.36 13.74
N SER A 42 0.32 20.74 14.90
CA SER A 42 -0.73 19.97 15.54
C SER A 42 -1.99 20.05 14.69
N THR A 43 -2.42 18.95 14.11
CA THR A 43 -3.69 18.82 13.40
C THR A 43 -4.85 18.81 14.40
N ILE A 44 -5.58 19.92 14.45
CA ILE A 44 -6.82 20.08 15.21
C ILE A 44 -7.92 19.29 14.49
N GLY A 45 -8.73 18.49 15.21
CA GLY A 45 -9.85 17.75 14.62
C GLY A 45 -10.96 18.68 14.08
N THR A 46 -11.74 18.24 13.08
CA THR A 46 -12.72 19.05 12.35
C THR A 46 -13.78 19.70 13.24
N ASN A 47 -14.38 18.96 14.17
CA ASN A 47 -15.32 19.54 15.14
C ASN A 47 -14.65 20.48 16.14
N GLN A 48 -13.40 20.20 16.53
CA GLN A 48 -12.65 21.12 17.37
C GLN A 48 -12.36 22.44 16.65
N ALA A 49 -12.02 22.39 15.36
CA ALA A 49 -11.84 23.57 14.51
C ALA A 49 -13.15 24.35 14.35
N ALA A 50 -14.27 23.66 14.10
CA ALA A 50 -15.59 24.28 14.02
C ALA A 50 -15.95 25.02 15.32
N LYS A 51 -15.76 24.38 16.48
CA LYS A 51 -15.98 25.02 17.79
C LYS A 51 -15.04 26.19 18.04
N ALA A 52 -13.77 26.09 17.65
CA ALA A 52 -12.81 27.19 17.74
C ALA A 52 -13.21 28.37 16.86
N ALA A 53 -13.89 28.11 15.73
CA ALA A 53 -14.47 29.12 14.85
C ALA A 53 -15.85 29.64 15.30
N GLY A 54 -16.31 29.25 16.50
CA GLY A 54 -17.59 29.69 17.08
C GLY A 54 -18.81 28.94 16.55
N LYS A 55 -18.62 27.84 15.81
CA LYS A 55 -19.72 26.99 15.35
C LYS A 55 -20.11 25.98 16.43
N LEU A 56 -21.36 25.53 16.37
CA LEU A 56 -21.90 24.59 17.34
C LEU A 56 -21.32 23.18 17.14
N TYR A 57 -21.14 22.78 15.87
CA TYR A 57 -20.62 21.45 15.53
C TYR A 57 -20.01 21.39 14.10
N PHE A 58 -19.18 20.37 13.91
CA PHE A 58 -19.04 19.65 12.64
C PHE A 58 -19.53 18.22 12.88
N GLY A 59 -20.33 17.65 12.00
CA GLY A 59 -21.05 16.39 12.24
C GLY A 59 -21.09 15.45 11.04
N SER A 60 -21.71 14.29 11.25
CA SER A 60 -21.91 13.25 10.23
C SER A 60 -23.28 12.61 10.38
N ALA A 61 -23.90 12.25 9.26
CA ALA A 61 -24.96 11.25 9.24
C ALA A 61 -24.39 9.84 9.52
N THR A 62 -25.26 8.92 9.94
CA THR A 62 -24.96 7.51 10.18
C THR A 62 -26.22 6.66 10.14
N ASP A 63 -26.09 5.36 9.84
CA ASP A 63 -27.15 4.36 9.93
C ASP A 63 -26.74 3.11 10.71
N ASN A 64 -27.72 2.35 11.17
CA ASN A 64 -27.54 1.21 12.06
C ASN A 64 -26.71 0.05 11.51
N PRO A 65 -26.82 -0.35 10.22
CA PRO A 65 -25.98 -1.43 9.68
C PRO A 65 -24.49 -1.14 9.87
N TYR A 66 -24.07 0.09 9.58
CA TYR A 66 -22.65 0.51 9.66
C TYR A 66 -22.16 0.50 11.11
N LEU A 67 -22.97 0.97 12.05
CA LEU A 67 -22.65 0.99 13.48
C LEU A 67 -22.52 -0.39 14.11
N ASN A 68 -23.25 -1.37 13.60
CA ASN A 68 -23.29 -2.72 14.14
C ASN A 68 -22.21 -3.62 13.53
N GLU A 69 -21.87 -3.40 12.26
CA GLU A 69 -21.00 -4.28 11.48
C GLU A 69 -19.57 -3.77 11.36
N ASP A 70 -19.32 -2.46 11.56
CA ASP A 70 -18.02 -1.83 11.37
C ASP A 70 -17.54 -1.05 12.61
N ALA A 71 -16.72 -1.73 13.42
CA ALA A 71 -16.16 -1.18 14.65
C ALA A 71 -15.22 0.02 14.40
N THR A 72 -14.48 0.00 13.29
CA THR A 72 -13.59 1.11 12.90
C THR A 72 -14.41 2.33 12.54
N TYR A 73 -15.49 2.13 11.77
CA TYR A 73 -16.40 3.21 11.41
C TYR A 73 -16.97 3.88 12.67
N LYS A 74 -17.51 3.06 13.57
CA LYS A 74 -18.06 3.55 14.84
C LYS A 74 -17.03 4.27 15.72
N ALA A 75 -15.79 3.80 15.76
CA ALA A 75 -14.72 4.43 16.55
C ALA A 75 -14.38 5.84 16.02
N ILE A 76 -14.28 6.01 14.71
CA ILE A 76 -14.02 7.31 14.08
C ILE A 76 -15.22 8.24 14.26
N LEU A 77 -16.44 7.74 14.01
CA LEU A 77 -17.68 8.49 14.23
C LEU A 77 -17.84 8.95 15.69
N SER A 78 -17.39 8.14 16.65
CA SER A 78 -17.41 8.45 18.09
C SER A 78 -16.32 9.44 18.52
N ASN A 79 -15.35 9.74 17.66
CA ASN A 79 -14.29 10.69 17.98
C ASN A 79 -14.84 12.13 17.97
N THR A 80 -15.14 12.63 19.16
CA THR A 80 -15.70 13.98 19.39
C THR A 80 -14.82 15.14 18.91
N SER A 81 -13.51 14.92 18.70
CA SER A 81 -12.65 15.92 18.07
C SER A 81 -12.93 16.08 16.57
N LEU A 82 -13.43 15.02 15.91
CA LEU A 82 -13.81 15.00 14.50
C LEU A 82 -15.30 15.33 14.31
N PHE A 83 -16.18 14.69 15.09
CA PHE A 83 -17.63 14.83 14.95
C PHE A 83 -18.29 15.21 16.28
N GLY A 84 -18.92 16.38 16.33
CA GLY A 84 -19.67 16.89 17.48
C GLY A 84 -21.16 16.70 17.37
N GLN A 85 -21.67 16.17 16.26
CA GLN A 85 -23.09 15.98 15.99
C GLN A 85 -23.30 14.74 15.12
N LEU A 86 -24.38 14.00 15.38
CA LEU A 86 -24.85 12.86 14.58
C LEU A 86 -26.26 13.08 14.04
N SER A 87 -26.54 12.58 12.83
CA SER A 87 -27.87 12.53 12.19
C SER A 87 -28.24 11.08 11.86
N PRO A 88 -29.44 10.53 12.21
CA PRO A 88 -29.78 9.11 12.08
C PRO A 88 -30.41 8.79 10.72
N GLU A 89 -29.71 9.15 9.65
CA GLU A 89 -30.03 8.94 8.23
C GLU A 89 -31.43 8.32 7.97
N ASN A 90 -31.53 7.02 7.70
CA ASN A 90 -32.81 6.35 7.44
C ASN A 90 -33.56 5.94 8.71
N ALA A 91 -32.86 5.80 9.85
CA ALA A 91 -33.40 5.29 11.10
C ALA A 91 -34.52 6.14 11.72
N MET A 92 -34.65 7.41 11.30
CA MET A 92 -35.72 8.32 11.76
C MET A 92 -36.77 8.66 10.71
N LYS A 93 -36.70 8.10 9.50
CA LYS A 93 -37.72 8.32 8.45
C LYS A 93 -39.07 7.71 8.87
N TRP A 94 -40.16 8.16 8.24
CA TRP A 94 -41.51 7.77 8.67
C TRP A 94 -41.73 6.26 8.51
N ASP A 95 -41.31 5.66 7.40
CA ASP A 95 -41.41 4.21 7.18
C ASP A 95 -40.66 3.38 8.22
N ALA A 96 -39.56 3.90 8.75
CA ALA A 96 -38.78 3.28 9.81
C ALA A 96 -39.40 3.45 11.19
N THR A 97 -40.00 4.61 11.49
CA THR A 97 -40.49 4.95 12.84
C THR A 97 -41.96 4.61 13.08
N GLU A 98 -42.78 4.55 12.03
CA GLU A 98 -44.20 4.17 12.08
C GLU A 98 -44.59 3.30 10.86
N PRO A 99 -44.05 2.08 10.74
CA PRO A 99 -44.29 1.21 9.59
C PRO A 99 -45.77 0.82 9.41
N GLU A 100 -46.53 0.77 10.51
CA GLU A 100 -47.97 0.55 10.53
C GLU A 100 -48.66 1.67 11.35
N GLN A 101 -49.89 2.03 10.97
CA GLN A 101 -50.60 3.14 11.60
C GLN A 101 -50.71 2.98 13.12
N GLY A 102 -50.14 3.94 13.87
CA GLY A 102 -50.14 3.94 15.32
C GLY A 102 -49.16 2.95 15.99
N VAL A 103 -48.40 2.19 15.21
CA VAL A 103 -47.39 1.24 15.71
C VAL A 103 -46.02 1.88 15.51
N PHE A 104 -45.51 2.51 16.57
CA PHE A 104 -44.21 3.15 16.56
C PHE A 104 -43.09 2.20 16.98
N THR A 105 -41.95 2.29 16.31
CA THR A 105 -40.70 1.67 16.73
C THR A 105 -39.58 2.70 16.72
N PHE A 106 -38.79 2.71 17.79
CA PHE A 106 -37.67 3.65 17.96
C PHE A 106 -36.32 2.94 18.05
N THR A 107 -36.28 1.61 17.96
CA THR A 107 -35.09 0.79 18.22
C THR A 107 -33.83 1.29 17.50
N ASN A 108 -33.95 1.57 16.21
CA ASN A 108 -32.85 1.99 15.35
C ASN A 108 -32.39 3.42 15.67
N GLY A 109 -33.33 4.37 15.76
CA GLY A 109 -33.05 5.75 16.16
C GLY A 109 -32.50 5.87 17.58
N ASP A 110 -33.04 5.11 18.54
CA ASP A 110 -32.57 5.06 19.93
C ASP A 110 -31.11 4.60 20.03
N ALA A 111 -30.67 3.66 19.19
CA ALA A 111 -29.29 3.21 19.19
C ALA A 111 -28.31 4.32 18.78
N ILE A 112 -28.67 5.13 17.76
CA ILE A 112 -27.86 6.25 17.30
C ILE A 112 -27.89 7.39 18.32
N VAL A 113 -29.06 7.67 18.89
CA VAL A 113 -29.23 8.67 19.95
C VAL A 113 -28.43 8.29 21.20
N ALA A 114 -28.43 7.02 21.58
CA ALA A 114 -27.64 6.52 22.71
C ALA A 114 -26.14 6.69 22.47
N LEU A 115 -25.66 6.44 21.24
CA LEU A 115 -24.27 6.69 20.86
C LEU A 115 -23.92 8.18 20.99
N ALA A 116 -24.73 9.07 20.39
CA ALA A 116 -24.53 10.51 20.48
C ALA A 116 -24.49 10.99 21.93
N GLN A 117 -25.42 10.51 22.76
CA GLN A 117 -25.48 10.86 24.18
C GLN A 117 -24.26 10.36 24.96
N ALA A 118 -23.84 9.11 24.75
CA ALA A 118 -22.67 8.53 25.40
C ALA A 118 -21.39 9.34 25.12
N ASN A 119 -21.28 9.91 23.92
CA ASN A 119 -20.12 10.69 23.49
C ASN A 119 -20.28 12.20 23.74
N GLY A 120 -21.43 12.67 24.23
CA GLY A 120 -21.71 14.10 24.37
C GLY A 120 -21.82 14.85 23.02
N GLN A 121 -22.16 14.13 21.95
CA GLN A 121 -22.46 14.67 20.63
C GLN A 121 -23.88 15.23 20.58
N ILE A 122 -24.09 16.26 19.78
CA ILE A 122 -25.40 16.83 19.49
C ILE A 122 -26.17 15.85 18.61
N MET A 123 -27.48 15.80 18.81
CA MET A 123 -28.37 14.98 18.01
C MET A 123 -29.25 15.90 17.16
N ARG A 124 -29.17 15.73 15.84
CA ARG A 124 -30.12 16.31 14.89
C ARG A 124 -31.04 15.21 14.38
N GLY A 125 -32.32 15.26 14.76
CA GLY A 125 -33.35 14.38 14.25
C GLY A 125 -33.63 14.70 12.77
N HIS A 126 -33.93 13.64 12.03
CA HIS A 126 -34.03 13.66 10.57
C HIS A 126 -35.44 13.23 10.12
N ASN A 127 -35.86 13.72 8.96
CA ASN A 127 -37.16 14.36 8.75
C ASN A 127 -38.44 13.61 9.23
N THR A 128 -39.39 14.36 9.82
CA THR A 128 -40.69 13.81 10.26
C THR A 128 -41.81 13.90 9.21
N VAL A 129 -41.66 14.76 8.21
CA VAL A 129 -42.62 14.94 7.11
C VAL A 129 -41.84 15.12 5.82
N TRP A 130 -41.89 14.12 4.96
CA TRP A 130 -41.27 14.14 3.63
C TRP A 130 -42.16 13.36 2.64
N GLY A 131 -42.11 13.74 1.36
CA GLY A 131 -42.88 13.08 0.32
C GLY A 131 -42.36 11.68 -0.05
N SER A 132 -41.14 11.34 0.36
CA SER A 132 -40.51 10.04 0.12
C SER A 132 -40.35 9.25 1.42
N GLN A 133 -40.03 7.96 1.29
CA GLN A 133 -39.83 7.01 2.42
C GLN A 133 -40.97 7.06 3.46
N LEU A 134 -42.18 7.12 2.92
CA LEU A 134 -43.42 7.00 3.67
C LEU A 134 -43.88 5.53 3.68
N PRO A 135 -44.45 5.05 4.80
CA PRO A 135 -45.06 3.74 4.80
C PRO A 135 -46.27 3.73 3.85
N SER A 136 -46.54 2.59 3.21
CA SER A 136 -47.55 2.49 2.14
C SER A 136 -48.95 2.90 2.60
N TRP A 137 -49.26 2.74 3.89
CA TRP A 137 -50.54 3.13 4.47
C TRP A 137 -50.72 4.65 4.57
N VAL A 138 -49.67 5.45 4.46
CA VAL A 138 -49.75 6.92 4.35
C VAL A 138 -49.80 7.33 2.88
N SER A 139 -48.91 6.79 2.05
CA SER A 139 -48.78 7.21 0.64
C SER A 139 -49.95 6.74 -0.25
N SER A 140 -50.66 5.67 0.12
CA SER A 140 -51.66 5.02 -0.75
C SER A 140 -53.10 4.96 -0.18
N SER A 141 -53.36 5.61 0.95
CA SER A 141 -54.63 5.44 1.71
C SER A 141 -55.80 6.33 1.27
N GLY A 142 -55.56 7.36 0.45
CA GLY A 142 -56.60 8.28 -0.02
C GLY A 142 -57.32 9.00 1.12
N PHE A 143 -56.61 9.29 2.22
CA PHE A 143 -57.19 9.98 3.38
C PHE A 143 -57.85 11.31 2.99
N ASN A 144 -58.97 11.63 3.64
CA ASN A 144 -59.51 12.98 3.56
C ASN A 144 -58.64 13.96 4.37
N ASN A 145 -58.80 15.25 4.08
CA ASN A 145 -58.03 16.36 4.69
C ASN A 145 -57.94 16.27 6.22
N ALA A 146 -59.07 16.13 6.92
CA ALA A 146 -59.10 16.08 8.39
C ALA A 146 -58.35 14.85 8.94
N THR A 147 -58.47 13.71 8.26
CA THR A 147 -57.83 12.46 8.69
C THR A 147 -56.31 12.54 8.50
N LEU A 148 -55.85 13.03 7.35
CA LEU A 148 -54.41 13.16 7.09
C LEU A 148 -53.75 14.18 8.02
N ILE A 149 -54.44 15.29 8.34
CA ILE A 149 -53.96 16.24 9.36
C ILE A 149 -53.76 15.53 10.69
N SER A 150 -54.73 14.75 11.15
CA SER A 150 -54.63 14.02 12.41
C SER A 150 -53.49 12.98 12.40
N VAL A 151 -53.32 12.26 11.28
CA VAL A 151 -52.24 11.27 11.11
C VAL A 151 -50.87 11.95 11.18
N MET A 152 -50.67 13.01 10.41
CA MET A 152 -49.41 13.77 10.38
C MET A 152 -49.08 14.39 11.74
N GLN A 153 -50.05 15.04 12.38
CA GLN A 153 -49.81 15.64 13.70
C GLN A 153 -49.53 14.59 14.77
N ASN A 154 -50.17 13.41 14.70
CA ASN A 154 -49.89 12.31 15.61
C ASN A 154 -48.46 11.79 15.42
N HIS A 155 -48.03 11.57 14.17
CA HIS A 155 -46.68 11.13 13.86
C HIS A 155 -45.63 12.11 14.37
N VAL A 156 -45.71 13.37 13.93
CA VAL A 156 -44.80 14.45 14.34
C VAL A 156 -44.75 14.57 15.86
N SER A 157 -45.90 14.55 16.53
CA SER A 157 -45.95 14.70 17.99
C SER A 157 -45.35 13.52 18.74
N THR A 158 -45.53 12.30 18.21
CA THR A 158 -45.05 11.07 18.85
C THR A 158 -43.54 10.95 18.71
N VAL A 159 -43.01 11.15 17.49
CA VAL A 159 -41.57 11.07 17.21
C VAL A 159 -40.80 12.16 17.95
N ILE A 160 -41.19 13.43 17.83
CA ILE A 160 -40.52 14.55 18.51
C ILE A 160 -40.72 14.47 20.02
N GLY A 161 -41.90 14.00 20.47
CA GLY A 161 -42.19 13.78 21.88
C GLY A 161 -41.33 12.69 22.53
N HIS A 162 -40.88 11.69 21.76
CA HIS A 162 -39.96 10.65 22.21
C HIS A 162 -38.52 11.18 22.35
N TYR A 163 -38.01 11.91 21.35
CA TYR A 163 -36.65 12.49 21.40
C TYR A 163 -36.62 13.98 21.78
N LYS A 164 -37.21 14.35 22.92
CA LYS A 164 -37.18 15.74 23.42
C LYS A 164 -35.78 16.29 23.63
N GLY A 165 -35.64 17.60 23.46
CA GLY A 165 -34.42 18.39 23.66
C GLY A 165 -33.42 18.29 22.50
N LYS A 166 -33.83 17.79 21.33
CA LYS A 166 -32.98 17.64 20.13
C LYS A 166 -33.34 18.66 19.05
N ILE A 167 -32.46 18.81 18.05
CA ILE A 167 -32.71 19.65 16.86
C ILE A 167 -33.48 18.81 15.84
N TRP A 168 -34.42 19.38 15.09
CA TRP A 168 -35.28 18.62 14.18
C TRP A 168 -35.43 19.26 12.80
N ASP A 169 -35.13 18.48 11.77
CA ASP A 169 -35.68 18.68 10.43
C ASP A 169 -37.14 18.22 10.47
N VAL A 170 -38.09 19.15 10.40
CA VAL A 170 -39.53 18.82 10.53
C VAL A 170 -40.11 18.46 9.17
N VAL A 171 -39.86 19.31 8.17
CA VAL A 171 -40.34 19.16 6.79
C VAL A 171 -39.13 19.12 5.86
N ASN A 172 -39.08 18.12 4.98
CA ASN A 172 -38.07 17.99 3.92
C ASN A 172 -38.67 18.27 2.55
N GLU A 173 -37.92 18.99 1.70
CA GLU A 173 -38.18 19.20 0.27
C GLU A 173 -39.60 19.67 -0.09
N PRO A 174 -40.09 20.79 0.49
CA PRO A 174 -41.42 21.28 0.17
C PRO A 174 -41.56 21.83 -1.26
N PHE A 175 -40.47 22.13 -1.98
CA PHE A 175 -40.49 22.82 -3.27
C PHE A 175 -39.86 22.02 -4.42
N ASN A 176 -40.37 22.25 -5.63
CA ASN A 176 -39.70 21.91 -6.88
C ASN A 176 -38.68 23.00 -7.27
N GLU A 177 -37.84 22.73 -8.26
CA GLU A 177 -36.83 23.68 -8.80
C GLU A 177 -37.43 25.04 -9.23
N ASP A 178 -38.64 25.05 -9.77
CA ASP A 178 -39.34 26.27 -10.20
C ASP A 178 -39.94 27.09 -9.03
N GLY A 179 -39.80 26.62 -7.78
CA GLY A 179 -40.34 27.25 -6.58
C GLY A 179 -41.82 26.95 -6.32
N SER A 180 -42.47 26.12 -7.13
CA SER A 180 -43.79 25.57 -6.81
C SER A 180 -43.69 24.51 -5.71
N PHE A 181 -44.78 24.24 -5.00
CA PHE A 181 -44.79 23.15 -4.02
C PHE A 181 -44.66 21.78 -4.70
N ALA A 182 -43.82 20.92 -4.13
CA ALA A 182 -43.70 19.53 -4.55
C ALA A 182 -45.03 18.78 -4.33
N SER A 183 -45.47 18.02 -5.33
CA SER A 183 -46.66 17.18 -5.22
C SER A 183 -46.34 15.96 -4.35
N ASN A 184 -47.12 15.81 -3.28
CA ASN A 184 -47.06 14.67 -2.37
C ASN A 184 -48.40 14.58 -1.62
N VAL A 185 -48.60 13.47 -0.90
CA VAL A 185 -49.87 13.20 -0.21
C VAL A 185 -50.29 14.33 0.74
N PHE A 186 -49.34 15.01 1.40
CA PHE A 186 -49.62 16.12 2.30
C PHE A 186 -50.05 17.37 1.54
N PHE A 187 -49.27 17.81 0.55
CA PHE A 187 -49.61 18.99 -0.23
C PHE A 187 -50.91 18.81 -1.03
N ASP A 188 -51.09 17.67 -1.69
CA ASP A 188 -52.23 17.41 -2.57
C ASP A 188 -53.55 17.32 -1.78
N THR A 189 -53.49 16.89 -0.52
CA THR A 189 -54.69 16.68 0.33
C THR A 189 -54.95 17.85 1.28
N ILE A 190 -53.90 18.41 1.90
CA ILE A 190 -53.98 19.45 2.93
C ILE A 190 -53.77 20.85 2.33
N GLY A 191 -53.02 20.95 1.23
CA GLY A 191 -52.52 22.21 0.71
C GLY A 191 -51.34 22.74 1.53
N PRO A 192 -50.82 23.94 1.22
CA PRO A 192 -49.55 24.45 1.76
C PRO A 192 -49.53 24.61 3.30
N THR A 193 -50.71 24.62 3.93
CA THR A 193 -50.83 24.69 5.40
C THR A 193 -50.36 23.44 6.14
N TYR A 194 -50.05 22.34 5.44
CA TYR A 194 -49.47 21.15 6.10
C TYR A 194 -48.15 21.48 6.83
N ILE A 195 -47.35 22.39 6.28
CA ILE A 195 -46.10 22.87 6.88
C ILE A 195 -46.39 23.60 8.20
N ASP A 196 -47.35 24.53 8.19
CA ASP A 196 -47.78 25.26 9.39
C ASP A 196 -48.20 24.28 10.50
N LEU A 197 -49.01 23.27 10.14
CA LEU A 197 -49.55 22.28 11.07
C LEU A 197 -48.47 21.34 11.61
N ALA A 198 -47.49 20.95 10.79
CA ALA A 198 -46.37 20.11 11.21
C ALA A 198 -45.47 20.86 12.21
N LEU A 199 -45.08 22.10 11.92
CA LEU A 199 -44.27 22.93 12.82
C LEU A 199 -44.99 23.22 14.15
N GLN A 200 -46.30 23.48 14.11
CA GLN A 200 -47.10 23.66 15.33
C GLN A 200 -47.17 22.38 16.17
N ALA A 201 -47.35 21.21 15.53
CA ALA A 201 -47.34 19.92 16.23
C ALA A 201 -45.98 19.65 16.86
N ALA A 202 -44.90 19.90 16.13
CA ALA A 202 -43.53 19.77 16.61
C ALA A 202 -43.25 20.65 17.84
N ARG A 203 -43.58 21.95 17.76
CA ARG A 203 -43.41 22.88 18.90
C ARG A 203 -44.26 22.49 20.11
N LYS A 204 -45.46 21.96 19.88
CA LYS A 204 -46.33 21.50 20.97
C LYS A 204 -45.76 20.25 21.66
N ALA A 205 -45.17 19.34 20.89
CA ALA A 205 -44.55 18.13 21.41
C ALA A 205 -43.27 18.45 22.22
N ASP A 206 -42.46 19.39 21.72
CA ASP A 206 -41.29 19.92 22.41
C ASP A 206 -41.16 21.45 22.26
N PRO A 207 -41.51 22.22 23.32
CA PRO A 207 -41.36 23.66 23.31
C PRO A 207 -39.92 24.16 23.13
N ASN A 208 -38.91 23.35 23.43
CA ASN A 208 -37.49 23.73 23.42
C ASN A 208 -36.73 23.26 22.18
N ALA A 209 -37.34 22.41 21.34
CA ALA A 209 -36.71 21.93 20.12
C ALA A 209 -36.41 23.09 19.15
N LYS A 210 -35.32 22.96 18.41
CA LYS A 210 -35.05 23.81 17.25
C LYS A 210 -35.71 23.19 16.02
N LEU A 211 -36.59 23.93 15.36
CA LEU A 211 -37.40 23.43 14.25
C LEU A 211 -36.91 23.99 12.91
N TYR A 212 -36.54 23.09 12.01
CA TYR A 212 -36.02 23.38 10.69
C TYR A 212 -36.95 22.90 9.58
N ILE A 213 -36.90 23.62 8.46
CA ILE A 213 -37.31 23.10 7.16
C ILE A 213 -36.03 22.90 6.35
N ASN A 214 -35.88 21.73 5.74
CA ASN A 214 -34.70 21.34 4.98
C ASN A 214 -35.08 21.14 3.50
N ASP A 215 -34.21 21.54 2.59
CA ASP A 215 -34.40 21.39 1.15
C ASP A 215 -33.06 21.46 0.42
N PHE A 216 -32.95 20.79 -0.74
CA PHE A 216 -31.75 20.81 -1.58
C PHE A 216 -31.84 21.91 -2.66
N ASN A 217 -30.70 22.32 -3.22
CA ASN A 217 -30.60 23.36 -4.26
C ASN A 217 -31.16 24.73 -3.84
N ILE A 218 -31.09 25.06 -2.55
CA ILE A 218 -31.45 26.39 -2.02
C ILE A 218 -30.24 27.17 -1.48
N GLU A 219 -29.03 26.65 -1.72
CA GLU A 219 -27.75 27.27 -1.37
C GLU A 219 -27.38 28.39 -2.33
N GLY A 220 -27.90 28.37 -3.56
CA GLY A 220 -27.73 29.44 -4.53
C GLY A 220 -28.95 30.35 -4.63
N GLU A 221 -28.74 31.57 -5.13
CA GLU A 221 -29.84 32.43 -5.56
C GLU A 221 -30.66 31.74 -6.66
N GLY A 222 -31.99 31.70 -6.49
CA GLY A 222 -32.87 31.02 -7.44
C GLY A 222 -34.34 31.08 -7.05
N THR A 223 -35.19 30.54 -7.92
CA THR A 223 -36.65 30.46 -7.72
C THR A 223 -37.01 29.65 -6.48
N LYS A 224 -36.37 28.48 -6.30
CA LYS A 224 -36.58 27.61 -5.15
C LYS A 224 -36.14 28.28 -3.84
N ALA A 225 -34.94 28.87 -3.80
CA ALA A 225 -34.44 29.61 -2.64
C ALA A 225 -35.34 30.81 -2.29
N THR A 226 -35.86 31.52 -3.30
CA THR A 226 -36.82 32.61 -3.13
C THR A 226 -38.14 32.11 -2.54
N ALA A 227 -38.65 30.96 -3.00
CA ALA A 227 -39.85 30.34 -2.45
C ALA A 227 -39.66 29.95 -0.98
N MET A 228 -38.50 29.39 -0.63
CA MET A 228 -38.13 29.10 0.76
C MET A 228 -38.09 30.37 1.62
N ALA A 229 -37.46 31.45 1.13
CA ALA A 229 -37.41 32.71 1.86
C ALA A 229 -38.80 33.32 2.09
N ASN A 230 -39.68 33.25 1.09
CA ASN A 230 -41.08 33.68 1.20
C ASN A 230 -41.88 32.83 2.19
N LEU A 231 -41.65 31.51 2.20
CA LEU A 231 -42.26 30.61 3.17
C LEU A 231 -41.83 30.97 4.59
N VAL A 232 -40.52 31.10 4.84
CA VAL A 232 -39.98 31.48 6.16
C VAL A 232 -40.56 32.83 6.63
N SER A 233 -40.53 33.84 5.77
CA SER A 233 -41.12 35.16 6.07
C SER A 233 -42.61 35.07 6.39
N GLY A 234 -43.35 34.29 5.60
CA GLY A 234 -44.77 34.02 5.81
C GLY A 234 -45.04 33.33 7.15
N LEU A 235 -44.29 32.29 7.50
CA LEU A 235 -44.39 31.57 8.76
C LEU A 235 -44.15 32.51 9.95
N LYS A 236 -43.09 33.32 9.89
CA LYS A 236 -42.76 34.31 10.94
C LYS A 236 -43.87 35.36 11.09
N SER A 237 -44.43 35.85 9.98
CA SER A 237 -45.53 36.82 10.01
C SER A 237 -46.81 36.26 10.64
N ARG A 238 -47.07 34.95 10.47
CA ARG A 238 -48.21 34.23 11.05
C ARG A 238 -47.96 33.71 12.47
N GLY A 239 -46.77 33.93 13.03
CA GLY A 239 -46.41 33.40 14.35
C GLY A 239 -46.24 31.87 14.39
N ILE A 240 -45.99 31.24 13.25
CA ILE A 240 -45.71 29.81 13.16
C ILE A 240 -44.26 29.56 13.58
N PRO A 241 -43.99 28.58 14.48
CA PRO A 241 -42.67 28.39 15.06
C PRO A 241 -41.70 27.77 14.05
N ILE A 242 -40.73 28.56 13.60
CA ILE A 242 -39.58 28.13 12.80
C ILE A 242 -38.32 28.79 13.34
N ASP A 243 -37.27 28.01 13.55
CA ASP A 243 -35.99 28.48 14.08
C ASP A 243 -34.88 28.48 13.03
N GLY A 244 -34.94 27.58 12.06
CA GLY A 244 -33.87 27.44 11.08
C GLY A 244 -34.28 26.95 9.70
N VAL A 245 -33.35 27.09 8.75
CA VAL A 245 -33.40 26.50 7.40
C VAL A 245 -32.19 25.59 7.25
N GLY A 246 -32.44 24.34 6.86
CA GLY A 246 -31.41 23.37 6.50
C GLY A 246 -31.10 23.46 5.02
N LEU A 247 -29.81 23.47 4.69
CA LEU A 247 -29.29 23.47 3.34
C LEU A 247 -28.79 22.05 3.02
N GLU A 248 -29.62 21.31 2.30
CA GLU A 248 -29.39 19.90 1.94
C GLU A 248 -28.39 19.83 0.76
N SER A 249 -27.11 19.85 1.12
CA SER A 249 -26.01 20.21 0.22
C SER A 249 -25.41 19.04 -0.57
N HIS A 250 -26.24 18.38 -1.38
CA HIS A 250 -25.81 17.34 -2.33
C HIS A 250 -25.28 17.93 -3.64
N PHE A 251 -23.98 18.22 -3.70
CA PHE A 251 -23.38 18.92 -4.84
C PHE A 251 -22.78 18.00 -5.90
N ILE A 252 -22.69 18.52 -7.12
CA ILE A 252 -21.84 17.98 -8.18
C ILE A 252 -20.53 18.76 -8.17
N LEU A 253 -19.42 18.01 -8.24
CA LEU A 253 -18.08 18.57 -8.32
C LEU A 253 -17.98 19.62 -9.43
N GLY A 254 -17.55 20.82 -9.05
CA GLY A 254 -17.36 21.93 -9.98
C GLY A 254 -18.56 22.84 -10.16
N GLU A 255 -19.73 22.46 -9.64
CA GLU A 255 -21.02 23.10 -9.91
C GLU A 255 -21.61 23.85 -8.69
N LEU A 256 -20.78 24.16 -7.70
CA LEU A 256 -21.20 24.95 -6.55
C LEU A 256 -21.77 26.32 -6.97
N PRO A 257 -22.87 26.78 -6.34
CA PRO A 257 -23.30 28.16 -6.48
C PRO A 257 -22.23 29.13 -6.00
N THR A 258 -22.02 30.24 -6.71
CA THR A 258 -21.07 31.28 -6.28
C THR A 258 -21.63 32.18 -5.16
N THR A 259 -22.92 32.03 -4.83
CA THR A 259 -23.67 32.89 -3.92
C THR A 259 -24.02 32.23 -2.58
N ILE A 260 -23.40 31.10 -2.22
CA ILE A 260 -23.70 30.32 -1.00
C ILE A 260 -23.73 31.18 0.27
N GLN A 261 -22.69 31.99 0.49
CA GLN A 261 -22.63 32.87 1.66
C GLN A 261 -23.78 33.90 1.65
N ALA A 262 -24.01 34.58 0.52
CA ALA A 262 -25.05 35.59 0.41
C ALA A 262 -26.46 35.01 0.62
N GLN A 263 -26.69 33.78 0.14
CA GLN A 263 -27.95 33.08 0.32
C GLN A 263 -28.17 32.65 1.78
N MET A 264 -27.13 32.17 2.47
CA MET A 264 -27.16 31.94 3.91
C MET A 264 -27.48 33.24 4.68
N GLU A 265 -26.83 34.35 4.34
CA GLU A 265 -27.11 35.67 4.92
C GLU A 265 -28.57 36.10 4.70
N ALA A 266 -29.11 35.89 3.49
CA ALA A 266 -30.49 36.21 3.16
C ALA A 266 -31.50 35.45 4.03
N PHE A 267 -31.29 34.14 4.28
CA PHE A 267 -32.14 33.40 5.21
C PHE A 267 -32.00 33.90 6.65
N THR A 268 -30.76 34.14 7.12
CA THR A 268 -30.54 34.58 8.51
C THR A 268 -31.10 35.98 8.79
N ALA A 269 -31.21 36.83 7.76
CA ALA A 269 -31.87 38.13 7.82
C ALA A 269 -33.38 38.04 8.11
N LEU A 270 -34.02 36.89 7.82
CA LEU A 270 -35.43 36.62 8.17
C LEU A 270 -35.62 36.25 9.67
N GLY A 271 -34.54 36.25 10.45
CA GLY A 271 -34.59 35.98 11.88
C GLY A 271 -34.64 34.49 12.23
N VAL A 272 -34.05 33.65 11.37
CA VAL A 272 -33.79 32.21 11.59
C VAL A 272 -32.28 31.95 11.57
N GLU A 273 -31.86 30.77 12.00
CA GLU A 273 -30.49 30.27 11.83
C GLU A 273 -30.39 29.35 10.60
N VAL A 274 -29.19 29.04 10.13
CA VAL A 274 -28.99 28.10 9.01
C VAL A 274 -28.04 26.98 9.40
N ALA A 275 -28.16 25.83 8.76
CA ALA A 275 -27.24 24.71 8.92
C ALA A 275 -26.98 24.06 7.56
N VAL A 276 -25.76 23.63 7.30
CA VAL A 276 -25.46 22.71 6.20
C VAL A 276 -25.71 21.30 6.73
N THR A 277 -26.65 20.57 6.12
CA THR A 277 -27.28 19.39 6.74
C THR A 277 -26.91 18.06 6.11
N GLU A 278 -26.58 18.04 4.82
CA GLU A 278 -26.33 16.80 4.06
C GLU A 278 -25.23 17.02 3.02
N LEU A 279 -24.05 17.46 3.48
CA LEU A 279 -22.97 17.81 2.56
C LEU A 279 -22.28 16.55 2.02
N ASP A 280 -22.43 16.32 0.72
CA ASP A 280 -21.58 15.46 -0.09
C ASP A 280 -21.32 16.12 -1.45
N ILE A 281 -20.17 15.84 -2.08
CA ILE A 281 -19.78 16.47 -3.36
C ILE A 281 -19.33 15.39 -4.34
N ARG A 282 -20.29 14.82 -5.05
CA ARG A 282 -20.05 13.70 -5.98
C ARG A 282 -19.28 14.12 -7.22
N MET A 283 -18.47 13.21 -7.75
CA MET A 283 -17.76 13.38 -9.01
C MET A 283 -18.02 12.23 -9.97
N THR A 284 -17.84 12.47 -11.27
CA THR A 284 -17.81 11.41 -12.28
C THR A 284 -16.58 10.53 -12.07
N LEU A 285 -16.79 9.23 -11.97
CA LEU A 285 -15.73 8.24 -11.78
C LEU A 285 -15.04 7.87 -13.11
N PRO A 286 -13.76 7.45 -13.08
CA PRO A 286 -12.92 7.27 -11.88
C PRO A 286 -12.45 8.60 -11.27
N GLU A 287 -12.24 8.59 -9.95
CA GLU A 287 -11.58 9.71 -9.26
C GLU A 287 -10.19 9.98 -9.88
N THR A 288 -9.81 11.26 -9.92
CA THR A 288 -8.46 11.67 -10.33
C THR A 288 -7.94 12.73 -9.36
N ASN A 289 -6.62 12.89 -9.26
CA ASN A 289 -6.03 13.93 -8.40
C ASN A 289 -6.57 15.34 -8.71
N ALA A 290 -6.88 15.63 -9.97
CA ALA A 290 -7.46 16.91 -10.37
C ALA A 290 -8.91 17.06 -9.86
N LEU A 291 -9.70 15.99 -9.93
CA LEU A 291 -11.07 15.99 -9.40
C LEU A 291 -11.06 16.08 -7.87
N LEU A 292 -10.18 15.35 -7.19
CA LEU A 292 -10.02 15.39 -5.73
C LEU A 292 -9.52 16.77 -5.24
N ALA A 293 -8.57 17.40 -5.94
CA ALA A 293 -8.13 18.76 -5.63
C ALA A 293 -9.25 19.78 -5.82
N ARG A 294 -10.06 19.61 -6.88
CA ARG A 294 -11.26 20.44 -7.07
C ARG A 294 -12.27 20.20 -5.96
N GLN A 295 -12.46 18.95 -5.53
CA GLN A 295 -13.42 18.59 -4.52
C GLN A 295 -13.04 19.19 -3.17
N GLN A 296 -11.76 19.15 -2.82
CA GLN A 296 -11.23 19.87 -1.67
C GLN A 296 -11.60 21.35 -1.71
N THR A 297 -11.37 22.01 -2.86
CA THR A 297 -11.71 23.45 -3.03
C THR A 297 -13.21 23.70 -2.85
N ASP A 298 -14.04 22.79 -3.34
CA ASP A 298 -15.49 22.90 -3.24
C ASP A 298 -15.96 22.71 -1.77
N TYR A 299 -15.45 21.70 -1.06
CA TYR A 299 -15.68 21.54 0.38
C TYR A 299 -15.22 22.77 1.19
N GLU A 300 -14.02 23.29 0.90
CA GLU A 300 -13.49 24.50 1.53
C GLU A 300 -14.41 25.70 1.28
N THR A 301 -14.99 25.82 0.09
CA THR A 301 -15.91 26.90 -0.27
C THR A 301 -17.19 26.84 0.56
N VAL A 302 -17.83 25.68 0.68
CA VAL A 302 -19.06 25.49 1.46
C VAL A 302 -18.80 25.74 2.95
N ILE A 303 -17.74 25.15 3.49
CA ILE A 303 -17.37 25.29 4.91
C ILE A 303 -17.00 26.74 5.22
N SER A 304 -16.28 27.43 4.34
CA SER A 304 -15.91 28.83 4.51
C SER A 304 -17.13 29.75 4.46
N ALA A 305 -18.10 29.47 3.59
CA ALA A 305 -19.36 30.22 3.54
C ALA A 305 -20.13 30.09 4.86
N CYS A 306 -20.31 28.87 5.38
CA CYS A 306 -20.89 28.68 6.71
C CYS A 306 -20.06 29.35 7.80
N ASN A 307 -18.72 29.33 7.68
CA ASN A 307 -17.86 29.99 8.64
C ASN A 307 -18.08 31.50 8.72
N ALA A 308 -18.23 32.15 7.56
CA ALA A 308 -18.44 33.58 7.44
C ALA A 308 -19.79 34.06 7.99
N VAL A 309 -20.82 33.20 8.00
CA VAL A 309 -22.16 33.56 8.50
C VAL A 309 -22.31 33.20 9.97
N GLU A 310 -22.46 34.22 10.84
CA GLU A 310 -22.55 34.06 12.30
C GLU A 310 -23.65 33.06 12.73
N LYS A 311 -24.81 33.14 12.08
CA LYS A 311 -25.96 32.26 12.35
C LYS A 311 -25.96 30.95 11.55
N CYS A 312 -24.88 30.62 10.83
CA CYS A 312 -24.68 29.25 10.38
C CYS A 312 -24.16 28.42 11.56
N VAL A 313 -24.96 27.46 12.05
CA VAL A 313 -24.65 26.77 13.31
C VAL A 313 -23.66 25.62 13.16
N GLY A 314 -23.54 25.02 11.98
CA GLY A 314 -22.66 23.89 11.76
C GLY A 314 -22.82 23.24 10.39
N VAL A 315 -21.96 22.27 10.13
CA VAL A 315 -21.92 21.47 8.90
C VAL A 315 -22.03 19.99 9.26
N THR A 316 -22.86 19.28 8.53
CA THR A 316 -23.07 17.83 8.64
C THR A 316 -22.71 17.19 7.31
N ILE A 317 -21.82 16.20 7.31
CA ILE A 317 -21.50 15.39 6.12
C ILE A 317 -22.52 14.25 6.00
N TRP A 318 -22.93 13.90 4.77
CA TRP A 318 -23.92 12.86 4.54
C TRP A 318 -23.28 11.46 4.38
N GLU A 319 -23.02 10.83 5.53
CA GLU A 319 -22.03 9.77 5.75
C GLU A 319 -20.60 10.29 5.64
N TYR A 320 -19.78 10.11 6.68
CA TYR A 320 -18.44 10.70 6.63
C TYR A 320 -17.51 10.00 5.61
N THR A 321 -17.87 8.82 5.10
CA THR A 321 -17.01 7.99 4.25
C THR A 321 -17.69 7.38 3.03
N ASP A 322 -16.96 7.38 1.91
CA ASP A 322 -17.38 6.79 0.64
C ASP A 322 -17.82 5.32 0.72
N LYS A 323 -17.32 4.58 1.72
CA LYS A 323 -17.62 3.16 1.92
C LYS A 323 -19.14 2.90 2.04
N TYR A 324 -19.86 3.84 2.63
CA TYR A 324 -21.31 3.75 2.86
C TYR A 324 -22.10 4.81 2.09
N SER A 325 -21.46 5.52 1.15
CA SER A 325 -22.10 6.57 0.39
C SER A 325 -23.24 6.01 -0.49
N TRP A 326 -24.38 6.69 -0.44
CA TRP A 326 -25.56 6.40 -1.26
C TRP A 326 -25.36 6.74 -2.75
N VAL A 327 -24.41 7.63 -3.05
CA VAL A 327 -24.21 8.25 -4.38
C VAL A 327 -24.06 7.22 -5.51
N PRO A 328 -23.22 6.17 -5.41
CA PRO A 328 -23.07 5.21 -6.50
C PRO A 328 -24.34 4.37 -6.76
N GLY A 329 -25.20 4.21 -5.75
CA GLY A 329 -26.48 3.50 -5.87
C GLY A 329 -27.53 4.29 -6.66
N THR A 330 -27.51 5.63 -6.54
CA THR A 330 -28.46 6.52 -7.22
C THR A 330 -27.94 7.06 -8.54
N PHE A 331 -26.67 7.46 -8.60
CA PHE A 331 -26.05 8.12 -9.74
C PHE A 331 -25.00 7.21 -10.38
N ALA A 332 -25.45 6.41 -11.36
CA ALA A 332 -24.57 5.48 -12.06
C ALA A 332 -23.35 6.19 -12.66
N GLY A 333 -22.15 5.71 -12.30
CA GLY A 333 -20.88 6.29 -12.75
C GLY A 333 -20.41 7.51 -11.97
N GLN A 334 -21.08 7.88 -10.88
CA GLN A 334 -20.65 8.91 -9.93
C GLN A 334 -20.35 8.30 -8.55
N GLY A 335 -19.48 8.95 -7.78
CA GLY A 335 -19.07 8.51 -6.44
C GLY A 335 -17.97 9.41 -5.89
N ALA A 336 -17.17 8.86 -4.97
CA ALA A 336 -16.10 9.56 -4.26
C ALA A 336 -16.58 10.90 -3.69
N ALA A 337 -17.72 10.90 -3.00
CA ALA A 337 -18.45 12.11 -2.64
C ALA A 337 -17.99 12.68 -1.29
N ASP A 338 -17.44 11.83 -0.41
CA ASP A 338 -17.20 12.14 1.00
C ASP A 338 -15.73 12.44 1.30
N PRO A 339 -15.41 13.20 2.36
CA PRO A 339 -14.04 13.62 2.64
C PRO A 339 -13.15 12.53 3.23
N TRP A 340 -13.74 11.46 3.81
CA TRP A 340 -12.97 10.33 4.34
C TRP A 340 -13.04 9.14 3.40
N ASP A 341 -11.92 8.92 2.73
CA ASP A 341 -11.71 7.70 1.97
C ASP A 341 -11.42 6.53 2.92
N GLU A 342 -11.70 5.33 2.46
CA GLU A 342 -11.18 4.08 3.00
C GLU A 342 -9.65 4.20 3.08
N LYS A 343 -9.13 4.57 4.26
CA LYS A 343 -7.68 4.48 4.52
C LYS A 343 -7.28 3.05 4.17
N SER A 344 -6.15 2.89 3.48
CA SER A 344 -5.57 1.58 3.22
C SER A 344 -5.01 0.99 4.54
N VAL A 345 -5.92 0.67 5.47
CA VAL A 345 -5.62 -0.03 6.71
C VAL A 345 -5.80 -1.50 6.46
N VAL A 346 -4.73 -2.27 6.66
CA VAL A 346 -4.75 -3.73 6.48
C VAL A 346 -4.57 -4.40 7.83
N ASP A 347 -5.51 -5.27 8.17
CA ASP A 347 -5.47 -6.09 9.39
C ASP A 347 -4.79 -7.43 9.10
N VAL A 348 -3.59 -7.65 9.64
CA VAL A 348 -2.81 -8.90 9.45
C VAL A 348 -2.92 -9.85 10.64
N ASP A 349 -4.05 -9.81 11.35
CA ASP A 349 -4.43 -10.57 12.54
C ASP A 349 -3.72 -10.15 13.84
N TYR A 350 -2.41 -9.89 13.80
CA TYR A 350 -1.64 -9.49 14.98
C TYR A 350 -1.40 -7.96 15.06
N ALA A 351 -1.69 -7.23 14.00
CA ALA A 351 -1.51 -5.78 13.91
C ALA A 351 -2.37 -5.20 12.77
N GLN A 352 -2.69 -3.92 12.85
CA GLN A 352 -3.33 -3.16 11.78
C GLN A 352 -2.32 -2.14 11.22
N TYR A 353 -2.12 -2.11 9.91
CA TYR A 353 -1.15 -1.22 9.26
C TYR A 353 -1.84 -0.23 8.34
N GLU A 354 -1.62 1.07 8.54
CA GLU A 354 -2.05 2.14 7.64
C GLU A 354 -0.94 2.46 6.63
N GLY A 355 -1.22 2.28 5.33
CA GLY A 355 -0.29 2.61 4.25
C GLY A 355 -0.33 4.09 3.84
N ILE A 356 0.74 4.55 3.18
CA ILE A 356 0.90 5.91 2.62
C ILE A 356 0.83 5.89 1.10
N PHE A 357 -0.15 6.62 0.56
CA PHE A 357 -0.24 6.89 -0.87
C PHE A 357 0.79 7.93 -1.32
N ASP A 358 1.62 7.59 -2.31
CA ASP A 358 2.44 8.55 -3.05
C ASP A 358 1.75 8.93 -4.38
N PRO A 359 1.24 10.17 -4.52
CA PRO A 359 0.57 10.63 -5.73
C PRO A 359 1.52 10.79 -6.94
N ASN A 360 2.84 10.85 -6.73
CA ASN A 360 3.81 10.92 -7.82
C ASN A 360 4.01 9.57 -8.50
N THR A 361 3.80 8.48 -7.76
CA THR A 361 3.97 7.11 -8.24
C THR A 361 2.63 6.42 -8.47
N ASN A 362 1.54 6.93 -7.92
CA ASN A 362 0.26 6.26 -7.88
C ASN A 362 0.35 4.89 -7.20
N VAL A 363 1.03 4.83 -6.05
CA VAL A 363 1.27 3.62 -5.25
C VAL A 363 1.00 3.92 -3.79
N THR A 364 0.29 3.03 -3.12
CA THR A 364 0.20 3.02 -1.65
C THR A 364 1.26 2.07 -1.08
N ASN A 365 2.03 2.57 -0.13
CA ASN A 365 3.19 1.90 0.44
C ASN A 365 2.91 1.57 1.90
N PHE A 366 3.26 0.36 2.30
CA PHE A 366 3.26 -0.08 3.68
C PHE A 366 4.69 -0.45 4.03
N PHE A 367 5.38 0.46 4.70
CA PHE A 367 6.76 0.26 5.12
C PHE A 367 6.84 -0.36 6.52
N GLY A 368 7.81 -1.24 6.73
CA GLY A 368 8.15 -1.75 8.06
C GLY A 368 7.07 -2.67 8.66
N ILE A 369 6.46 -3.54 7.85
CA ILE A 369 5.56 -4.58 8.36
C ILE A 369 6.41 -5.70 8.97
N ARG A 370 6.23 -5.98 10.26
CA ARG A 370 6.96 -7.06 10.95
C ARG A 370 6.40 -8.41 10.55
N TYR A 371 7.14 -9.24 9.86
CA TYR A 371 6.67 -10.61 9.57
C TYR A 371 7.10 -11.62 10.65
N ALA A 372 8.09 -11.25 11.49
CA ALA A 372 8.61 -12.05 12.58
C ALA A 372 8.98 -11.20 13.81
N ALA A 373 9.19 -11.86 14.95
CA ALA A 373 9.70 -11.25 16.17
C ALA A 373 11.18 -10.86 16.03
N PRO A 374 11.65 -9.78 16.67
CA PRO A 374 13.05 -9.35 16.60
C PRO A 374 14.01 -10.49 17.00
N PRO A 375 15.02 -10.85 16.19
CA PRO A 375 15.93 -11.98 16.40
C PRO A 375 17.04 -11.63 17.41
N THR A 376 16.65 -11.02 18.52
CA THR A 376 17.55 -10.47 19.54
C THR A 376 17.63 -11.36 20.77
N GLY A 377 18.73 -11.23 21.53
CA GLY A 377 18.92 -11.94 22.79
C GLY A 377 18.81 -13.46 22.64
N GLN A 378 17.80 -14.08 23.27
CA GLN A 378 17.61 -15.54 23.20
C GLN A 378 17.11 -16.03 21.85
N LEU A 379 16.57 -15.14 21.01
CA LEU A 379 16.15 -15.45 19.63
C LEU A 379 17.29 -15.34 18.63
N ARG A 380 18.46 -14.81 19.02
CA ARG A 380 19.64 -14.79 18.16
C ARG A 380 20.06 -16.23 17.81
N PHE A 381 20.36 -16.47 16.53
CA PHE A 381 20.70 -17.79 15.97
C PHE A 381 19.57 -18.83 16.20
N ARG A 382 18.32 -18.42 15.98
CA ARG A 382 17.14 -19.28 16.02
C ARG A 382 16.19 -18.92 14.90
N ALA A 383 15.28 -19.84 14.62
CA ALA A 383 14.26 -19.64 13.60
C ALA A 383 13.36 -18.47 13.99
N PRO A 384 12.92 -17.67 13.01
CA PRO A 384 11.93 -16.62 13.21
C PRO A 384 10.77 -17.12 14.06
N GLN A 385 10.42 -16.33 15.06
CA GLN A 385 9.21 -16.56 15.85
C GLN A 385 8.11 -15.61 15.38
N PRO A 386 6.82 -15.95 15.55
CA PRO A 386 5.73 -15.05 15.21
C PRO A 386 5.87 -13.69 15.93
N PRO A 387 5.52 -12.57 15.26
CA PRO A 387 5.56 -11.26 15.88
C PRO A 387 4.56 -11.16 17.04
N ALA A 388 4.85 -10.26 17.98
CA ALA A 388 3.92 -9.97 19.07
C ALA A 388 2.64 -9.28 18.54
N HIS A 389 1.53 -9.49 19.23
CA HIS A 389 0.30 -8.75 18.94
C HIS A 389 0.46 -7.28 19.37
N VAL A 390 0.10 -6.37 18.47
CA VAL A 390 0.16 -4.92 18.70
C VAL A 390 -1.25 -4.34 18.55
N GLU A 391 -1.75 -3.71 19.61
CA GLU A 391 -3.05 -3.05 19.59
C GLU A 391 -2.98 -1.70 18.85
N GLY A 392 -4.08 -1.38 18.15
CA GLY A 392 -4.23 -0.12 17.41
C GLY A 392 -3.53 -0.10 16.05
N ILE A 393 -3.79 0.98 15.31
CA ILE A 393 -3.26 1.17 13.95
C ILE A 393 -1.80 1.63 14.01
N GLN A 394 -0.93 0.89 13.32
CA GLN A 394 0.46 1.21 13.08
C GLN A 394 0.57 1.97 11.77
N VAL A 395 1.16 3.16 11.79
CA VAL A 395 1.42 3.93 10.57
C VAL A 395 2.65 3.36 9.88
N ALA A 396 2.48 2.80 8.69
CA ALA A 396 3.52 2.10 7.91
C ALA A 396 4.21 3.07 6.93
N ASP A 397 4.79 4.15 7.47
CA ASP A 397 5.29 5.31 6.70
C ASP A 397 6.82 5.43 6.60
N THR A 398 7.53 4.58 7.33
CA THR A 398 8.97 4.71 7.53
C THR A 398 9.64 3.39 7.17
N GLU A 399 10.69 3.47 6.35
CA GLU A 399 11.52 2.32 6.02
C GLU A 399 12.11 1.71 7.31
N PRO A 400 12.09 0.37 7.45
CA PRO A 400 12.68 -0.30 8.61
C PRO A 400 14.22 -0.12 8.66
N PRO A 401 14.89 -0.39 9.79
CA PRO A 401 16.37 -0.41 9.89
C PRO A 401 16.98 -1.63 9.17
N GLU A 402 18.19 -1.50 8.60
CA GLU A 402 18.91 -2.61 7.90
C GLU A 402 19.30 -3.65 8.92
N CYS A 403 19.45 -4.90 8.51
CA CYS A 403 20.16 -5.82 9.36
C CYS A 403 21.64 -5.46 9.49
N VAL A 404 22.24 -5.84 10.61
CA VAL A 404 23.61 -5.46 10.98
C VAL A 404 24.65 -5.93 9.97
N GLN A 405 25.23 -4.99 9.23
CA GLN A 405 26.29 -5.25 8.23
C GLN A 405 27.46 -4.27 8.33
N GLY A 406 27.44 -3.39 9.33
CA GLY A 406 28.54 -2.49 9.67
C GLY A 406 28.31 -1.03 9.30
N LEU A 407 27.08 -0.64 8.98
CA LEU A 407 26.68 0.76 8.88
C LEU A 407 26.07 1.24 10.20
N VAL A 408 26.03 2.56 10.38
CA VAL A 408 25.54 3.22 11.61
C VAL A 408 24.02 3.10 11.78
N THR A 409 23.30 2.78 10.71
CA THR A 409 21.83 2.73 10.65
C THR A 409 21.25 1.34 10.88
N ASP A 410 22.09 0.33 11.05
CA ASP A 410 21.66 -1.07 11.10
C ASP A 410 21.18 -1.47 12.50
N SER A 411 20.40 -2.54 12.57
CA SER A 411 19.77 -3.05 13.79
C SER A 411 19.63 -4.57 13.71
N GLU A 412 19.76 -5.27 14.85
CA GLU A 412 19.36 -6.68 14.93
C GLU A 412 17.83 -6.84 14.88
N ASP A 413 17.09 -5.80 15.24
CA ASP A 413 15.65 -5.75 15.02
C ASP A 413 15.38 -5.30 13.59
N CYS A 414 15.44 -6.23 12.63
CA CYS A 414 15.37 -5.96 11.20
C CYS A 414 14.38 -6.84 10.41
N LEU A 415 13.72 -7.84 11.04
CA LEU A 415 12.79 -8.74 10.33
C LEU A 415 11.47 -8.06 9.92
N PHE A 416 11.53 -7.32 8.83
CA PHE A 416 10.44 -6.56 8.24
C PHE A 416 10.27 -6.85 6.75
N LEU A 417 9.09 -6.55 6.24
CA LEU A 417 8.81 -6.50 4.81
C LEU A 417 8.08 -5.20 4.47
N ASN A 418 8.19 -4.82 3.20
CA ASN A 418 7.44 -3.70 2.65
C ASN A 418 6.42 -4.22 1.64
N VAL A 419 5.19 -3.70 1.71
CA VAL A 419 4.12 -4.01 0.76
C VAL A 419 3.80 -2.77 -0.05
N HIS A 420 3.70 -2.92 -1.37
CA HIS A 420 3.36 -1.82 -2.25
C HIS A 420 2.22 -2.22 -3.17
N ILE A 421 1.18 -1.39 -3.21
CA ILE A 421 -0.04 -1.63 -3.98
C ILE A 421 -0.30 -0.49 -4.96
N PRO A 422 -0.80 -0.78 -6.18
CA PRO A 422 -1.13 0.26 -7.14
C PRO A 422 -2.39 1.04 -6.71
N GLY A 423 -2.38 2.36 -6.93
CA GLY A 423 -3.49 3.25 -6.59
C GLY A 423 -3.50 3.71 -5.13
N ASN A 424 -4.53 4.47 -4.79
CA ASN A 424 -4.79 5.05 -3.46
C ASN A 424 -5.68 4.18 -2.57
N ARG A 425 -6.22 3.06 -3.09
CA ARG A 425 -7.12 2.14 -2.39
C ARG A 425 -6.73 0.69 -2.67
N ILE A 426 -6.97 -0.20 -1.70
CA ILE A 426 -6.78 -1.65 -1.88
C ILE A 426 -7.92 -2.19 -2.75
N SER A 427 -7.59 -2.69 -3.94
CA SER A 427 -8.59 -3.33 -4.81
C SER A 427 -8.67 -4.83 -4.55
N HIS A 428 -9.77 -5.29 -3.96
CA HIS A 428 -10.07 -6.73 -3.85
C HIS A 428 -10.79 -7.32 -5.07
N ALA A 429 -11.19 -6.47 -6.03
CA ALA A 429 -11.88 -6.90 -7.24
C ALA A 429 -10.94 -7.57 -8.27
N SER A 430 -9.62 -7.45 -8.08
CA SER A 430 -8.61 -7.99 -8.99
C SER A 430 -7.58 -8.78 -8.20
N SER A 431 -7.59 -10.11 -8.29
CA SER A 431 -6.57 -10.98 -7.68
C SER A 431 -5.22 -10.79 -8.40
N LEU A 432 -4.37 -9.89 -7.89
CA LEU A 432 -3.16 -9.43 -8.60
C LEU A 432 -2.00 -10.45 -8.50
N PRO A 433 -1.23 -10.69 -9.59
CA PRO A 433 0.07 -11.31 -9.47
C PRO A 433 0.96 -10.57 -8.46
N THR A 434 1.81 -11.31 -7.74
CA THR A 434 2.66 -10.75 -6.69
C THR A 434 4.11 -11.05 -7.02
N VAL A 435 4.95 -10.01 -7.02
CA VAL A 435 6.41 -10.17 -7.04
C VAL A 435 6.93 -10.12 -5.62
N VAL A 436 7.71 -11.12 -5.26
CA VAL A 436 8.50 -11.18 -4.05
C VAL A 436 9.95 -10.91 -4.45
N TRP A 437 10.47 -9.72 -4.16
CA TRP A 437 11.87 -9.39 -4.41
C TRP A 437 12.75 -9.82 -3.24
N ILE A 438 13.75 -10.65 -3.53
CA ILE A 438 14.76 -11.11 -2.58
C ILE A 438 16.11 -10.51 -2.97
N HIS A 439 16.67 -9.65 -2.12
CA HIS A 439 17.91 -8.95 -2.44
C HIS A 439 19.11 -9.89 -2.52
N GLY A 440 20.12 -9.48 -3.29
CA GLY A 440 21.43 -10.14 -3.31
C GLY A 440 22.38 -9.58 -2.25
N GLY A 441 23.67 -9.89 -2.44
CA GLY A 441 24.77 -9.42 -1.58
C GLY A 441 25.54 -10.54 -0.86
N GLY A 442 25.44 -11.76 -1.40
CA GLY A 442 26.36 -12.85 -1.06
C GLY A 442 26.21 -13.39 0.36
N TYR A 443 25.04 -13.20 0.99
CA TYR A 443 24.75 -13.56 2.38
C TYR A 443 25.61 -12.80 3.42
N LEU A 444 26.22 -11.67 3.02
CA LEU A 444 27.12 -10.87 3.86
C LEU A 444 26.79 -9.36 3.87
N GLU A 445 26.38 -8.79 2.74
CA GLU A 445 26.09 -7.35 2.57
C GLU A 445 24.72 -7.14 1.90
N GLU A 446 24.09 -5.98 2.08
CA GLU A 446 22.89 -5.55 1.36
C GLU A 446 23.27 -4.55 0.28
N MET A 447 23.14 -4.94 -1.00
CA MET A 447 23.07 -3.98 -2.11
C MET A 447 21.61 -3.77 -2.55
N GLY A 448 20.69 -3.62 -1.60
CA GLY A 448 19.25 -3.88 -1.79
C GLY A 448 18.29 -2.70 -1.65
N ARG A 449 18.61 -1.70 -0.83
CA ARG A 449 17.61 -0.94 -0.07
C ARG A 449 16.67 0.09 -0.72
N ARG A 450 17.00 0.75 -1.83
CA ARG A 450 16.25 1.97 -2.24
C ARG A 450 15.17 1.80 -3.33
N THR A 451 14.69 0.57 -3.57
CA THR A 451 14.45 0.18 -4.97
C THR A 451 13.06 -0.22 -5.40
N LEU A 452 12.32 -0.91 -4.55
CA LEU A 452 11.03 -1.46 -4.99
C LEU A 452 9.97 -0.37 -5.11
N PHE A 453 10.07 0.69 -4.27
CA PHE A 453 9.31 1.93 -4.40
C PHE A 453 9.30 2.45 -5.84
N ARG A 454 10.38 2.21 -6.60
CA ARG A 454 10.53 2.71 -7.97
C ARG A 454 10.26 1.70 -9.09
N LEU A 455 10.24 0.40 -8.82
CA LEU A 455 9.77 -0.59 -9.81
C LEU A 455 8.28 -0.42 -10.06
N LEU A 456 7.51 -0.26 -8.98
CA LEU A 456 6.12 0.18 -9.09
C LEU A 456 6.04 1.58 -9.64
N GLN A 457 6.84 2.55 -9.15
CA GLN A 457 6.88 3.90 -9.74
C GLN A 457 7.11 3.87 -11.25
N GLU A 458 7.96 3.02 -11.83
CA GLU A 458 8.20 3.02 -13.28
C GLU A 458 7.23 2.14 -14.06
N ALA A 459 6.79 1.02 -13.50
CA ALA A 459 5.69 0.25 -14.08
C ALA A 459 4.40 1.09 -14.11
N THR A 460 4.13 1.91 -13.09
CA THR A 460 2.99 2.84 -13.04
C THR A 460 3.25 4.20 -13.71
N THR A 461 4.48 4.76 -13.65
CA THR A 461 4.78 6.08 -14.25
C THR A 461 5.20 6.03 -15.72
N LYS A 462 5.68 4.90 -16.27
CA LYS A 462 5.73 4.73 -17.73
C LYS A 462 4.32 4.46 -18.29
N LEU A 463 3.45 3.81 -17.51
CA LEU A 463 2.01 3.73 -17.81
C LEU A 463 1.27 5.09 -17.64
N SER A 464 1.80 6.05 -16.88
CA SER A 464 1.20 7.39 -16.72
C SER A 464 1.87 8.51 -17.52
N ARG A 465 3.08 8.32 -18.08
CA ARG A 465 3.81 9.33 -18.89
C ARG A 465 3.68 9.20 -20.41
N PHE A 466 2.85 8.29 -20.91
CA PHE A 466 2.35 8.31 -22.30
C PHE A 466 0.98 8.99 -22.45
N SER A 467 0.59 9.85 -21.50
CA SER A 467 -0.62 10.68 -21.58
C SER A 467 -0.39 11.96 -22.41
N ARG A 468 0.05 11.81 -23.66
CA ARG A 468 -0.12 12.87 -24.67
C ARG A 468 -0.03 12.30 -26.09
N TRP A 469 -1.14 11.75 -26.59
CA TRP A 469 -1.83 12.20 -27.82
C TRP A 469 -2.97 11.23 -28.21
N GLU A 470 -4.16 11.83 -28.35
CA GLU A 470 -5.38 11.45 -29.09
C GLU A 470 -5.90 9.99 -29.14
N GLY A 471 -7.06 9.80 -28.51
CA GLY A 471 -8.20 9.10 -29.14
C GLY A 471 -8.34 7.60 -28.86
N GLY A 472 -9.38 7.25 -28.11
CA GLY A 472 -9.99 5.92 -28.15
C GLY A 472 -9.68 5.03 -26.93
N GLU A 473 -10.76 4.58 -26.31
CA GLU A 473 -10.84 3.59 -25.24
C GLU A 473 -9.91 2.37 -25.44
N LYS A 474 -8.93 2.13 -24.56
CA LYS A 474 -8.45 0.78 -24.16
C LYS A 474 -7.84 0.80 -22.74
N LYS A 475 -8.33 -0.10 -21.87
CA LYS A 475 -7.91 -0.36 -20.48
C LYS A 475 -6.60 -1.15 -20.44
N TRP A 476 -5.65 -0.80 -19.57
CA TRP A 476 -4.72 -1.75 -18.91
C TRP A 476 -4.28 -1.27 -17.52
N ARG A 477 -4.09 -2.25 -16.63
CA ARG A 477 -4.05 -2.17 -15.16
C ARG A 477 -2.61 -2.28 -14.67
N SER A 478 -2.18 -1.35 -13.81
CA SER A 478 -0.92 -1.33 -13.08
C SER A 478 -0.87 -2.42 -11.99
N GLN A 479 0.20 -3.23 -11.93
CA GLN A 479 0.28 -4.42 -11.06
C GLN A 479 1.70 -4.62 -10.45
N CYS A 480 1.73 -5.07 -9.18
CA CYS A 480 2.78 -5.81 -8.45
C CYS A 480 3.90 -5.07 -7.68
N GLY A 481 4.11 -5.41 -6.38
CA GLY A 481 5.43 -5.37 -5.72
C GLY A 481 5.45 -5.60 -4.18
N LEU A 482 6.22 -6.59 -3.70
CA LEU A 482 6.62 -6.82 -2.28
C LEU A 482 8.13 -6.97 -2.12
N MET A 483 8.69 -6.51 -1.00
CA MET A 483 10.12 -6.57 -0.65
C MET A 483 10.36 -7.42 0.61
N PHE A 484 11.49 -8.12 0.64
CA PHE A 484 12.07 -8.78 1.81
C PHE A 484 13.44 -8.18 2.15
N GLU A 485 13.79 -8.20 3.43
CA GLU A 485 15.11 -7.92 4.01
C GLU A 485 15.48 -9.15 4.87
N ASP A 486 16.77 -9.48 5.09
CA ASP A 486 17.33 -10.05 6.35
C ASP A 486 18.73 -10.72 6.24
N PHE A 487 19.36 -11.06 7.39
CA PHE A 487 20.80 -11.30 7.64
C PHE A 487 21.19 -12.57 8.42
N PHE A 488 22.46 -12.99 8.26
CA PHE A 488 23.03 -14.31 8.58
C PHE A 488 23.95 -14.31 9.80
N PHE A 489 23.86 -15.32 10.68
CA PHE A 489 25.02 -15.87 11.40
C PHE A 489 24.76 -17.26 12.01
N LEU A 490 25.81 -18.10 11.92
CA LEU A 490 26.08 -19.40 12.55
C LEU A 490 24.93 -20.20 13.18
N ASN A 491 24.72 -21.38 12.59
CA ASN A 491 23.77 -22.39 12.98
C ASN A 491 24.31 -23.34 14.07
N GLU A 492 23.45 -23.78 14.99
CA GLU A 492 23.67 -25.00 15.76
C GLU A 492 22.74 -26.13 15.30
N PRO A 493 23.20 -27.40 15.31
CA PRO A 493 22.29 -28.53 15.32
C PRO A 493 21.49 -28.61 16.64
N PRO A 494 20.18 -28.90 16.62
CA PRO A 494 19.35 -29.29 15.48
C PRO A 494 18.49 -28.14 14.88
N PHE A 495 18.76 -26.87 15.19
CA PHE A 495 17.95 -25.73 14.70
C PHE A 495 18.83 -24.76 13.93
N LEU A 496 18.93 -25.04 12.64
CA LEU A 496 19.85 -24.45 11.68
C LEU A 496 19.10 -23.29 10.99
N THR A 497 19.46 -22.04 11.31
CA THR A 497 18.70 -20.85 10.89
C THR A 497 19.60 -19.88 10.15
N ASP A 498 19.67 -20.13 8.85
CA ASP A 498 20.22 -19.24 7.82
C ASP A 498 19.11 -18.26 7.36
N ASP A 499 19.45 -17.09 6.81
CA ASP A 499 18.58 -16.12 6.08
C ASP A 499 17.49 -16.77 5.25
N THR A 500 17.77 -17.96 4.71
CA THR A 500 16.80 -18.73 3.95
C THR A 500 15.56 -19.13 4.76
N VAL A 501 15.68 -19.33 6.07
CA VAL A 501 14.57 -19.60 7.00
C VAL A 501 13.77 -18.33 7.32
N ASP A 502 14.45 -17.19 7.41
CA ASP A 502 13.85 -15.85 7.56
C ASP A 502 12.98 -15.52 6.34
N GLN A 503 13.59 -15.63 5.16
CA GLN A 503 12.90 -15.47 3.88
C GLN A 503 11.75 -16.47 3.71
N HIS A 504 11.90 -17.70 4.22
CA HIS A 504 10.82 -18.69 4.19
C HIS A 504 9.63 -18.30 5.08
N ALA A 505 9.89 -17.85 6.31
CA ALA A 505 8.85 -17.34 7.21
C ALA A 505 8.13 -16.13 6.59
N ALA A 506 8.87 -15.29 5.89
CA ALA A 506 8.33 -14.15 5.19
C ALA A 506 7.49 -14.56 3.95
N LEU A 507 7.91 -15.57 3.19
CA LEU A 507 7.09 -16.18 2.12
C LEU A 507 5.79 -16.80 2.67
N GLN A 508 5.85 -17.46 3.83
CA GLN A 508 4.67 -17.95 4.54
C GLN A 508 3.75 -16.79 4.96
N TRP A 509 4.32 -15.68 5.44
CA TRP A 509 3.56 -14.48 5.76
C TRP A 509 2.87 -13.91 4.51
N VAL A 510 3.56 -13.85 3.37
CA VAL A 510 2.98 -13.39 2.10
C VAL A 510 1.85 -14.29 1.66
N HIS A 511 2.06 -15.61 1.67
CA HIS A 511 1.01 -16.57 1.34
C HIS A 511 -0.25 -16.38 2.23
N LYS A 512 -0.05 -16.10 3.52
CA LYS A 512 -1.14 -15.88 4.48
C LYS A 512 -1.86 -14.53 4.28
N ASN A 513 -1.13 -13.46 4.00
CA ASN A 513 -1.66 -12.09 4.16
C ASN A 513 -1.83 -11.31 2.85
N ILE A 514 -1.20 -11.71 1.74
CA ILE A 514 -1.13 -10.85 0.55
C ILE A 514 -2.49 -10.56 -0.10
N ALA A 515 -3.46 -11.47 0.07
CA ALA A 515 -4.85 -11.26 -0.34
C ALA A 515 -5.50 -10.03 0.32
N LYS A 516 -5.07 -9.69 1.54
CA LYS A 516 -5.54 -8.52 2.28
C LYS A 516 -5.00 -7.20 1.72
N PHE A 517 -3.95 -7.26 0.90
CA PHE A 517 -3.39 -6.14 0.14
C PHE A 517 -3.79 -6.19 -1.34
N GLY A 518 -4.71 -7.08 -1.74
CA GLY A 518 -5.19 -7.22 -3.13
C GLY A 518 -4.37 -8.15 -4.03
N GLY A 519 -3.32 -8.80 -3.50
CA GLY A 519 -2.56 -9.79 -4.26
C GLY A 519 -3.16 -11.20 -4.21
N ASP A 520 -2.69 -12.07 -5.09
CA ASP A 520 -3.11 -13.46 -5.20
C ASP A 520 -2.02 -14.38 -4.61
N PRO A 521 -2.27 -15.07 -3.49
CA PRO A 521 -1.29 -15.96 -2.88
C PRO A 521 -0.92 -17.17 -3.77
N GLN A 522 -1.71 -17.46 -4.82
CA GLN A 522 -1.41 -18.49 -5.82
C GLN A 522 -0.61 -17.95 -7.02
N LYS A 523 -0.49 -16.62 -7.16
CA LYS A 523 0.27 -15.99 -8.26
C LYS A 523 1.50 -15.23 -7.77
N VAL A 524 2.18 -15.79 -6.77
CA VAL A 524 3.45 -15.28 -6.28
C VAL A 524 4.60 -15.74 -7.19
N THR A 525 5.43 -14.80 -7.62
CA THR A 525 6.70 -15.05 -8.32
C THR A 525 7.84 -14.49 -7.48
N ILE A 526 8.79 -15.34 -7.10
CA ILE A 526 10.00 -14.92 -6.39
C ILE A 526 11.05 -14.45 -7.40
N TRP A 527 11.74 -13.35 -7.10
CA TRP A 527 12.74 -12.76 -7.98
C TRP A 527 13.92 -12.22 -7.17
N GLY A 528 15.13 -12.62 -7.54
CA GLY A 528 16.35 -12.17 -6.88
C GLY A 528 17.57 -12.89 -7.43
N ALA A 529 18.69 -12.76 -6.72
CA ALA A 529 19.94 -13.43 -7.05
C ALA A 529 20.11 -14.75 -6.28
N GLY A 530 20.75 -14.70 -5.11
CA GLY A 530 21.35 -15.89 -4.48
C GLY A 530 20.40 -16.88 -3.82
N SER A 531 19.49 -16.42 -2.97
CA SER A 531 18.65 -17.34 -2.19
C SER A 531 17.44 -17.88 -2.94
N VAL A 532 17.08 -17.32 -4.12
CA VAL A 532 16.00 -17.86 -4.96
C VAL A 532 16.24 -19.33 -5.30
N LEU A 533 17.50 -19.71 -5.58
CA LEU A 533 17.86 -21.11 -5.81
C LEU A 533 17.55 -21.99 -4.59
N GLN A 534 17.81 -21.49 -3.39
CA GLN A 534 17.56 -22.22 -2.14
C GLN A 534 16.06 -22.47 -1.96
N HIS A 535 15.20 -21.46 -2.21
CA HIS A 535 13.75 -21.62 -2.16
C HIS A 535 13.19 -22.56 -3.24
N ILE A 536 13.84 -22.62 -4.41
CA ILE A 536 13.51 -23.60 -5.45
C ILE A 536 13.72 -25.02 -4.94
N ILE A 537 14.82 -25.31 -4.25
CA ILE A 537 15.12 -26.69 -3.78
C ILE A 537 14.63 -26.99 -2.36
N ALA A 538 14.14 -25.98 -1.63
CA ALA A 538 13.73 -26.08 -0.24
C ALA A 538 12.76 -27.24 -0.01
N GLN A 539 13.00 -27.99 1.07
CA GLN A 539 12.17 -29.13 1.48
C GLN A 539 11.93 -30.14 0.35
N ASP A 540 12.96 -30.46 -0.43
CA ASP A 540 12.90 -31.37 -1.59
C ASP A 540 11.90 -30.94 -2.69
N GLY A 541 11.62 -29.63 -2.81
CA GLY A 541 10.61 -29.13 -3.74
C GLY A 541 9.17 -29.47 -3.33
N ARG A 542 8.91 -29.60 -2.02
CA ARG A 542 7.62 -30.01 -1.44
C ARG A 542 7.12 -29.05 -0.38
N THR A 543 7.38 -27.76 -0.54
CA THR A 543 6.86 -26.75 0.37
C THR A 543 5.33 -26.83 0.42
N SER A 544 4.77 -26.91 1.64
CA SER A 544 3.33 -27.11 1.85
C SER A 544 2.78 -26.04 2.81
N PRO A 545 1.88 -25.14 2.34
CA PRO A 545 1.41 -25.00 0.96
C PRO A 545 2.52 -24.49 0.01
N PRO A 546 2.36 -24.64 -1.32
CA PRO A 546 3.26 -23.97 -2.27
C PRO A 546 3.27 -22.46 -2.03
N LEU A 547 4.46 -21.87 -1.87
CA LEU A 547 4.60 -20.45 -1.53
C LEU A 547 4.77 -19.54 -2.76
N PHE A 548 5.10 -20.11 -3.92
CA PHE A 548 5.23 -19.38 -5.19
C PHE A 548 4.99 -20.31 -6.38
N ARG A 549 4.57 -19.73 -7.50
CA ARG A 549 4.34 -20.41 -8.78
C ARG A 549 5.46 -20.20 -9.81
N GLY A 550 6.19 -19.09 -9.72
CA GLY A 550 7.24 -18.72 -10.68
C GLY A 550 8.50 -18.27 -9.98
N ALA A 551 9.64 -18.45 -10.64
CA ALA A 551 10.93 -17.96 -10.15
C ALA A 551 11.69 -17.20 -11.24
N ILE A 552 12.30 -16.08 -10.86
CA ILE A 552 13.25 -15.35 -11.69
C ILE A 552 14.58 -15.29 -10.96
N THR A 553 15.65 -15.73 -11.62
CA THR A 553 17.02 -15.62 -11.07
C THR A 553 17.83 -14.63 -11.89
N SER A 554 18.15 -13.48 -11.31
CA SER A 554 19.08 -12.50 -11.89
C SER A 554 20.47 -12.77 -11.32
N SER A 555 21.34 -13.34 -12.13
CA SER A 555 22.64 -13.90 -11.74
C SER A 555 22.49 -14.94 -10.63
N THR A 556 21.95 -16.12 -10.97
CA THR A 556 21.89 -17.28 -10.06
C THR A 556 23.21 -17.42 -9.31
N PHE A 557 23.21 -17.57 -7.99
CA PHE A 557 24.44 -17.67 -7.20
C PHE A 557 24.46 -18.97 -6.41
N LEU A 558 25.47 -19.80 -6.66
CA LEU A 558 25.66 -21.10 -6.00
C LEU A 558 27.11 -21.21 -5.47
N PRO A 559 27.36 -20.76 -4.22
CA PRO A 559 28.63 -21.03 -3.55
C PRO A 559 28.74 -22.52 -3.15
N SER A 560 29.88 -22.91 -2.60
CA SER A 560 30.01 -24.24 -1.96
C SER A 560 29.07 -24.36 -0.77
N GLN A 561 28.22 -25.39 -0.76
CA GLN A 561 27.27 -25.72 0.31
C GLN A 561 27.64 -27.07 0.93
N TYR A 562 28.31 -27.01 2.08
CA TYR A 562 28.71 -28.20 2.84
C TYR A 562 27.61 -28.65 3.80
N GLN A 563 27.73 -29.88 4.33
CA GLN A 563 26.90 -30.31 5.46
C GLN A 563 27.17 -29.40 6.66
N PHE A 564 26.15 -29.15 7.48
CA PHE A 564 26.29 -28.23 8.62
C PHE A 564 27.40 -28.64 9.60
N ASP A 565 27.64 -29.95 9.76
CA ASP A 565 28.66 -30.56 10.63
C ASP A 565 29.97 -30.88 9.89
N ASP A 566 30.13 -30.36 8.67
CA ASP A 566 31.35 -30.54 7.89
C ASP A 566 32.52 -29.75 8.52
N PRO A 567 33.78 -30.25 8.42
CA PRO A 567 34.93 -29.55 8.99
C PRO A 567 35.10 -28.09 8.56
N ILE A 568 34.58 -27.69 7.39
CA ILE A 568 34.66 -26.31 6.91
C ILE A 568 33.73 -25.38 7.72
N PRO A 569 32.39 -25.55 7.73
CA PRO A 569 31.50 -24.81 8.64
C PRO A 569 31.88 -24.88 10.12
N GLU A 570 32.27 -26.05 10.64
CA GLU A 570 32.74 -26.20 12.02
C GLU A 570 34.00 -25.38 12.30
N GLY A 571 34.93 -25.32 11.34
CA GLY A 571 36.11 -24.44 11.42
C GLY A 571 35.73 -22.97 11.51
N ILE A 572 34.76 -22.53 10.71
CA ILE A 572 34.24 -21.15 10.71
C ILE A 572 33.56 -20.84 12.05
N TYR A 573 32.74 -21.76 12.59
CA TYR A 573 32.12 -21.63 13.91
C TYR A 573 33.17 -21.44 15.02
N ASN A 574 34.22 -22.27 15.02
CA ASN A 574 35.31 -22.18 16.00
C ASN A 574 36.06 -20.85 15.93
N GLU A 575 36.26 -20.32 14.73
CA GLU A 575 36.85 -18.99 14.54
C GLU A 575 35.94 -17.88 15.09
N VAL A 576 34.63 -17.95 14.87
CA VAL A 576 33.70 -16.97 15.46
C VAL A 576 33.70 -17.05 16.98
N VAL A 577 33.65 -18.24 17.57
CA VAL A 577 33.76 -18.43 19.02
C VAL A 577 35.06 -17.82 19.56
N THR A 578 36.15 -17.97 18.82
CA THR A 578 37.46 -17.42 19.20
C THR A 578 37.49 -15.90 19.12
N GLN A 579 37.07 -15.31 18.00
CA GLN A 579 37.14 -13.87 17.78
C GLN A 579 36.09 -13.09 18.58
N SER A 580 34.98 -13.73 18.96
CA SER A 580 33.96 -13.19 19.87
C SER A 580 34.31 -13.32 21.36
N GLN A 581 35.48 -13.89 21.69
CA GLN A 581 35.96 -14.13 23.06
C GLN A 581 35.12 -15.15 23.86
N CYS A 582 34.43 -16.05 23.16
CA CYS A 582 33.59 -17.08 23.76
C CYS A 582 34.28 -18.43 23.99
N SER A 583 35.55 -18.61 23.60
CA SER A 583 36.25 -19.91 23.71
C SER A 583 36.32 -20.50 25.13
N SER A 584 36.34 -19.65 26.16
CA SER A 584 36.43 -20.09 27.56
C SER A 584 35.07 -20.37 28.21
N ALA A 585 33.97 -20.08 27.51
CA ALA A 585 32.63 -20.33 28.03
C ALA A 585 32.32 -21.83 28.02
N HIS A 586 31.65 -22.31 29.08
CA HIS A 586 31.14 -23.68 29.13
C HIS A 586 30.03 -23.90 28.08
N ASP A 587 29.22 -22.86 27.85
CA ASP A 587 28.18 -22.82 26.82
C ASP A 587 28.54 -21.69 25.86
N GLN A 588 29.17 -22.06 24.74
CA GLN A 588 29.69 -21.12 23.75
C GLN A 588 28.56 -20.39 23.03
N LEU A 589 27.44 -21.05 22.74
CA LEU A 589 26.28 -20.43 22.11
C LEU A 589 25.59 -19.44 23.05
N ALA A 590 25.42 -19.77 24.32
CA ALA A 590 24.90 -18.81 25.29
C ALA A 590 25.80 -17.57 25.40
N CYS A 591 27.12 -17.76 25.31
CA CYS A 591 28.06 -16.65 25.23
C CYS A 591 27.87 -15.81 23.95
N LEU A 592 27.75 -16.44 22.78
CA LEU A 592 27.50 -15.74 21.50
C LEU A 592 26.17 -14.97 21.50
N ARG A 593 25.11 -15.54 22.08
CA ARG A 593 23.81 -14.86 22.25
C ARG A 593 23.88 -13.66 23.19
N ALA A 594 24.79 -13.70 24.16
CA ALA A 594 25.04 -12.60 25.09
C ALA A 594 26.06 -11.57 24.58
N ALA A 595 26.80 -11.89 23.51
CA ALA A 595 27.83 -11.03 22.96
C ALA A 595 27.25 -9.71 22.43
N ASP A 596 28.03 -8.64 22.54
CA ASP A 596 27.65 -7.35 21.98
C ASP A 596 27.66 -7.39 20.45
N VAL A 597 26.66 -6.74 19.84
CA VAL A 597 26.47 -6.71 18.38
C VAL A 597 27.69 -6.12 17.67
N ALA A 598 28.34 -5.11 18.24
CA ALA A 598 29.53 -4.52 17.64
C ALA A 598 30.70 -5.52 17.63
N THR A 599 30.78 -6.41 18.63
CA THR A 599 31.79 -7.48 18.66
C THR A 599 31.53 -8.49 17.54
N LEU A 600 30.30 -8.97 17.41
CA LEU A 600 29.92 -9.91 16.35
C LEU A 600 30.08 -9.31 14.95
N ASN A 601 29.77 -8.02 14.79
CA ASN A 601 29.94 -7.32 13.52
C ASN A 601 31.42 -7.20 13.10
N VAL A 602 32.34 -7.01 14.06
CA VAL A 602 33.79 -7.06 13.80
C VAL A 602 34.20 -8.46 13.32
N VAL A 603 33.66 -9.52 13.93
CA VAL A 603 33.88 -10.89 13.45
C VAL A 603 33.33 -11.10 12.05
N ASN A 604 32.13 -10.55 11.75
CA ASN A 604 31.53 -10.58 10.41
C ASN A 604 32.45 -10.00 9.34
N SER A 605 33.19 -8.96 9.71
CA SER A 605 34.03 -8.24 8.78
C SER A 605 35.39 -8.91 8.61
N ASN A 606 35.96 -9.45 9.69
CA ASN A 606 37.30 -10.01 9.69
C ASN A 606 37.38 -11.34 8.95
N LEU A 607 36.41 -12.22 9.14
CA LEU A 607 36.46 -13.58 8.59
C LEU A 607 36.42 -13.61 7.06
N PRO A 608 35.48 -12.92 6.38
CA PRO A 608 35.50 -12.79 4.92
C PRO A 608 36.79 -12.14 4.40
N ARG A 609 37.31 -11.13 5.08
CA ARG A 609 38.59 -10.47 4.69
C ARG A 609 39.81 -11.40 4.81
N SER A 610 39.76 -12.38 5.71
CA SER A 610 40.80 -13.39 5.88
C SER A 610 40.64 -14.61 4.95
N SER A 611 39.48 -14.73 4.31
CA SER A 611 39.15 -15.81 3.38
C SER A 611 39.72 -15.51 1.98
N PHE A 612 39.73 -16.52 1.12
CA PHE A 612 40.15 -16.36 -0.27
C PHE A 612 39.24 -15.36 -1.00
N PHE A 613 39.81 -14.36 -1.67
CA PHE A 613 39.03 -13.29 -2.30
C PHE A 613 38.01 -13.85 -3.30
N GLY A 614 36.75 -13.39 -3.19
CA GLY A 614 35.63 -13.88 -4.01
C GLY A 614 34.91 -15.10 -3.44
N THR A 615 35.39 -15.71 -2.35
CA THR A 615 34.63 -16.70 -1.59
C THR A 615 33.80 -16.05 -0.51
N PHE A 616 32.64 -16.64 -0.22
CA PHE A 616 31.70 -16.16 0.78
C PHE A 616 31.78 -17.09 1.98
N THR A 617 32.09 -16.53 3.16
CA THR A 617 32.37 -17.31 4.36
C THR A 617 31.11 -17.86 5.01
N PHE A 618 30.09 -17.01 5.15
CA PHE A 618 28.78 -17.40 5.68
C PHE A 618 27.85 -17.62 4.50
N VAL A 619 27.45 -18.86 4.28
CA VAL A 619 26.57 -19.29 3.18
C VAL A 619 25.65 -20.41 3.67
N PRO A 620 24.51 -20.64 2.98
CA PRO A 620 23.61 -21.74 3.31
C PRO A 620 24.31 -23.11 3.35
N VAL A 621 24.04 -23.88 4.40
CA VAL A 621 24.54 -25.25 4.61
C VAL A 621 23.45 -26.28 4.34
N ILE A 622 23.85 -27.53 4.11
CA ILE A 622 22.92 -28.65 4.07
C ILE A 622 22.59 -29.02 5.52
N ASP A 623 21.34 -28.80 5.89
CA ASP A 623 20.84 -28.91 7.26
C ASP A 623 20.01 -30.18 7.51
N GLY A 624 19.57 -30.85 6.44
CA GLY A 624 18.74 -32.05 6.49
C GLY A 624 17.25 -31.81 6.62
N ASP A 625 16.80 -30.55 6.71
CA ASP A 625 15.39 -30.15 6.84
C ASP A 625 15.00 -29.14 5.75
N PHE A 626 15.51 -27.90 5.81
CA PHE A 626 15.24 -26.88 4.81
C PHE A 626 16.04 -27.13 3.52
N ILE A 627 17.34 -27.35 3.63
CA ILE A 627 18.22 -27.84 2.57
C ILE A 627 18.64 -29.27 2.90
N THR A 628 18.02 -30.23 2.23
CA THR A 628 18.19 -31.67 2.51
C THR A 628 19.44 -32.28 1.86
N GLN A 629 19.94 -31.67 0.78
CA GLN A 629 21.07 -32.15 -0.01
C GLN A 629 21.67 -31.05 -0.88
N ARG A 630 22.83 -31.32 -1.50
CA ARG A 630 23.49 -30.40 -2.45
C ARG A 630 22.55 -29.99 -3.60
N ALA A 631 22.59 -28.71 -3.96
CA ALA A 631 21.75 -28.14 -5.01
C ALA A 631 21.87 -28.89 -6.34
N THR A 632 23.09 -29.23 -6.78
CA THR A 632 23.28 -29.97 -8.04
C THR A 632 22.58 -31.34 -8.05
N ILE A 633 22.45 -31.99 -6.89
CA ILE A 633 21.77 -33.27 -6.75
C ILE A 633 20.25 -33.06 -6.72
N ALA A 634 19.74 -32.11 -5.91
CA ALA A 634 18.31 -31.78 -5.86
C ALA A 634 17.76 -31.40 -7.24
N LEU A 635 18.47 -30.53 -7.97
CA LEU A 635 18.08 -30.11 -9.31
C LEU A 635 18.10 -31.27 -10.32
N ARG A 636 19.11 -32.15 -10.25
CA ARG A 636 19.18 -33.34 -11.11
C ARG A 636 18.03 -34.32 -10.87
N GLU A 637 17.59 -34.43 -9.63
CA GLU A 637 16.45 -35.27 -9.22
C GLU A 637 15.09 -34.62 -9.52
N GLY A 638 15.06 -33.36 -9.96
CA GLY A 638 13.82 -32.62 -10.21
C GLY A 638 13.04 -32.26 -8.93
N LYS A 639 13.75 -32.19 -7.79
CA LYS A 639 13.24 -31.73 -6.50
C LYS A 639 13.18 -30.20 -6.48
N ILE A 640 12.14 -29.66 -7.10
CA ILE A 640 11.95 -28.21 -7.29
C ILE A 640 10.54 -27.75 -6.88
N ASN A 641 10.47 -26.56 -6.29
CA ASN A 641 9.28 -25.73 -6.10
C ASN A 641 9.11 -24.79 -7.30
N GLY A 642 7.87 -24.43 -7.62
CA GLY A 642 7.51 -23.56 -8.74
C GLY A 642 7.27 -24.29 -10.06
N GLU A 643 6.69 -23.57 -11.02
CA GLU A 643 6.14 -24.08 -12.29
C GLU A 643 6.68 -23.36 -13.54
N ALA A 644 7.52 -22.33 -13.36
CA ALA A 644 8.21 -21.66 -14.46
C ALA A 644 9.49 -20.95 -13.97
N LEU A 645 10.47 -20.82 -14.87
CA LEU A 645 11.75 -20.18 -14.59
C LEU A 645 12.16 -19.20 -15.70
N LEU A 646 12.56 -17.99 -15.29
CA LEU A 646 13.30 -17.05 -16.13
C LEU A 646 14.67 -16.77 -15.50
N ALA A 647 15.74 -17.24 -16.14
CA ALA A 647 17.10 -17.08 -15.64
C ALA A 647 17.89 -16.08 -16.48
N VAL A 648 18.46 -15.06 -15.85
CA VAL A 648 19.27 -14.01 -16.50
C VAL A 648 20.65 -13.96 -15.87
N THR A 649 21.67 -13.74 -16.70
CA THR A 649 23.07 -13.57 -16.24
C THR A 649 23.68 -12.39 -16.96
N ASN A 650 24.70 -11.79 -16.36
CA ASN A 650 25.47 -10.72 -16.95
C ASN A 650 26.64 -11.31 -17.72
N THR A 651 27.12 -10.64 -18.77
CA THR A 651 28.24 -11.17 -19.58
C THR A 651 29.51 -11.39 -18.76
N ASN A 652 29.78 -10.52 -17.78
CA ASN A 652 31.02 -10.52 -16.99
C ASN A 652 30.75 -10.72 -15.49
N GLU A 653 30.13 -11.85 -15.14
CA GLU A 653 29.79 -12.18 -13.74
C GLU A 653 31.00 -12.20 -12.81
N GLY A 654 32.09 -12.86 -13.21
CA GLY A 654 33.19 -13.16 -12.29
C GLY A 654 34.16 -12.00 -12.00
N VAL A 655 34.13 -10.94 -12.80
CA VAL A 655 35.18 -9.90 -12.78
C VAL A 655 35.30 -9.20 -11.43
N ILE A 656 34.18 -8.90 -10.78
CA ILE A 656 34.21 -8.18 -9.49
C ILE A 656 34.60 -9.08 -8.30
N PHE A 657 34.64 -10.39 -8.51
CA PHE A 657 34.94 -11.41 -7.49
C PHE A 657 36.34 -12.00 -7.64
N VAL A 658 37.16 -11.42 -8.52
CA VAL A 658 38.56 -11.76 -8.70
C VAL A 658 39.40 -10.51 -8.41
N ASP A 659 40.52 -10.67 -7.70
CA ASP A 659 41.45 -9.58 -7.46
C ASP A 659 42.08 -9.12 -8.78
N GLN A 660 41.65 -7.96 -9.26
CA GLN A 660 42.10 -7.35 -10.51
C GLN A 660 43.45 -6.62 -10.37
N THR A 661 43.96 -6.44 -9.15
CA THR A 661 45.10 -5.56 -8.86
C THR A 661 46.31 -6.28 -8.26
N GLY A 662 46.10 -7.47 -7.71
CA GLY A 662 47.14 -8.30 -7.10
C GLY A 662 47.96 -9.13 -8.10
N VAL A 663 48.75 -10.06 -7.55
CA VAL A 663 49.51 -11.03 -8.35
C VAL A 663 48.52 -12.03 -8.93
N VAL A 664 48.34 -11.99 -10.25
CA VAL A 664 47.49 -12.93 -10.98
C VAL A 664 48.01 -14.36 -10.76
N MET A 665 47.23 -15.17 -10.04
CA MET A 665 47.55 -16.57 -9.81
C MET A 665 47.46 -17.36 -11.11
N ASN A 666 48.23 -18.44 -11.20
CA ASN A 666 48.03 -19.42 -12.26
C ASN A 666 46.61 -20.01 -12.16
N THR A 667 45.96 -20.23 -13.30
CA THR A 667 44.63 -20.82 -13.45
C THR A 667 44.40 -22.09 -12.61
N SER A 668 45.37 -23.02 -12.55
CA SER A 668 45.23 -24.24 -11.75
C SER A 668 45.26 -23.94 -10.24
N ALA A 669 46.19 -23.09 -9.81
CA ALA A 669 46.29 -22.67 -8.41
C ALA A 669 45.04 -21.90 -7.96
N TYR A 670 44.50 -21.03 -8.83
CA TYR A 670 43.25 -20.33 -8.58
C TYR A 670 42.09 -21.31 -8.34
N ALA A 671 41.95 -22.34 -9.19
CA ALA A 671 40.90 -23.35 -9.05
C ALA A 671 40.98 -24.11 -7.71
N GLY A 672 42.18 -24.53 -7.29
CA GLY A 672 42.38 -25.23 -6.02
C GLY A 672 42.17 -24.35 -4.79
N GLN A 673 42.42 -23.03 -4.90
CA GLN A 673 42.07 -22.07 -3.83
C GLN A 673 40.57 -21.80 -3.75
N LEU A 674 39.89 -21.71 -4.91
CA LEU A 674 38.45 -21.51 -4.96
C LEU A 674 37.68 -22.73 -4.43
N PHE A 675 38.15 -23.95 -4.72
CA PHE A 675 37.52 -25.20 -4.29
C PHE A 675 38.50 -26.08 -3.49
N PRO A 676 38.54 -25.96 -2.14
CA PRO A 676 39.60 -26.52 -1.31
C PRO A 676 39.66 -28.07 -1.26
N ARG A 677 38.65 -28.77 -1.79
CA ARG A 677 38.64 -30.23 -1.90
C ARG A 677 39.18 -30.75 -3.23
N PHE A 678 39.56 -29.87 -4.14
CA PHE A 678 40.25 -30.29 -5.36
C PHE A 678 41.64 -30.84 -5.02
N GLY A 679 42.06 -31.84 -5.80
CA GLY A 679 43.45 -32.24 -5.88
C GLY A 679 44.08 -31.69 -7.16
N SER A 680 45.41 -31.83 -7.27
CA SER A 680 46.18 -31.32 -8.42
C SER A 680 45.63 -31.75 -9.79
N ALA A 681 45.06 -32.97 -9.87
CA ALA A 681 44.44 -33.46 -11.09
C ALA A 681 43.18 -32.66 -11.49
N GLN A 682 42.35 -32.27 -10.53
CA GLN A 682 41.18 -31.43 -10.79
C GLN A 682 41.59 -30.00 -11.12
N ASP A 683 42.58 -29.45 -10.42
CA ASP A 683 43.14 -28.12 -10.70
C ASP A 683 43.64 -28.00 -12.14
N GLU A 684 44.40 -29.00 -12.61
CA GLU A 684 44.87 -29.09 -14.00
C GLU A 684 43.71 -29.28 -15.00
N GLN A 685 42.70 -30.07 -14.65
CA GLN A 685 41.51 -30.23 -15.49
C GLN A 685 40.79 -28.89 -15.68
N VAL A 686 40.61 -28.09 -14.64
CA VAL A 686 40.02 -26.76 -14.73
C VAL A 686 40.89 -25.87 -15.62
N ALA A 687 42.20 -25.82 -15.38
CA ALA A 687 43.11 -25.02 -16.22
C ALA A 687 43.00 -25.38 -17.71
N ASN A 688 42.86 -26.68 -18.03
CA ASN A 688 42.67 -27.16 -19.39
C ASN A 688 41.31 -26.74 -19.99
N GLN A 689 40.22 -26.75 -19.20
CA GLN A 689 38.90 -26.29 -19.66
C GLN A 689 38.90 -24.81 -20.05
N TYR A 690 39.73 -24.00 -19.37
CA TYR A 690 39.79 -22.53 -19.56
C TYR A 690 41.00 -22.07 -20.37
N ALA A 691 41.81 -22.97 -20.93
CA ALA A 691 43.04 -22.61 -21.66
C ALA A 691 42.80 -21.62 -22.82
N ASN A 692 41.61 -21.66 -23.43
CA ASN A 692 41.20 -20.78 -24.53
C ASN A 692 40.19 -19.69 -24.10
N ALA A 693 39.91 -19.56 -22.79
CA ALA A 693 38.98 -18.57 -22.29
C ALA A 693 39.68 -17.19 -22.18
N GLY A 694 39.45 -16.34 -23.18
CA GLY A 694 40.03 -15.00 -23.24
C GLY A 694 41.49 -14.96 -23.68
N THR A 695 42.18 -13.85 -23.40
CA THR A 695 43.53 -13.55 -23.92
C THR A 695 44.61 -13.57 -22.84
N SER A 696 44.22 -13.62 -21.57
CA SER A 696 45.13 -13.58 -20.42
C SER A 696 44.72 -14.58 -19.33
N THR A 697 45.65 -14.93 -18.44
CA THR A 697 45.33 -15.73 -17.24
C THR A 697 44.24 -15.09 -16.38
N LEU A 698 44.20 -13.75 -16.33
CA LEU A 698 43.16 -13.01 -15.62
C LEU A 698 41.76 -13.25 -16.24
N ASP A 699 41.67 -13.26 -17.57
CA ASP A 699 40.41 -13.59 -18.27
C ASP A 699 39.95 -15.01 -17.94
N GLN A 700 40.88 -15.96 -17.86
CA GLN A 700 40.60 -17.35 -17.53
C GLN A 700 40.04 -17.50 -16.12
N ILE A 701 40.65 -16.85 -15.12
CA ILE A 701 40.17 -16.92 -13.73
C ILE A 701 38.85 -16.16 -13.53
N ASN A 702 38.65 -15.04 -14.23
CA ASN A 702 37.37 -14.32 -14.28
C ASN A 702 36.26 -15.24 -14.84
N ALA A 703 36.57 -16.00 -15.90
CA ALA A 703 35.64 -16.97 -16.49
C ALA A 703 35.39 -18.17 -15.57
N ILE A 704 36.39 -18.67 -14.85
CA ILE A 704 36.21 -19.75 -13.85
C ILE A 704 35.22 -19.30 -12.77
N MET A 705 35.44 -18.12 -12.18
CA MET A 705 34.55 -17.56 -11.16
C MET A 705 33.14 -17.34 -11.71
N GLY A 706 33.02 -16.68 -12.86
CA GLY A 706 31.73 -16.39 -13.49
C GLY A 706 30.95 -17.67 -13.85
N ASP A 707 31.60 -18.67 -14.41
CA ASP A 707 30.96 -19.91 -14.83
C ASP A 707 30.57 -20.78 -13.64
N SER A 708 31.52 -21.06 -12.74
CA SER A 708 31.32 -22.04 -11.66
C SER A 708 30.35 -21.56 -10.59
N ILE A 709 30.31 -20.26 -10.31
CA ILE A 709 29.49 -19.68 -9.23
C ILE A 709 28.18 -19.08 -9.74
N PHE A 710 28.13 -18.61 -11.00
CA PHE A 710 26.96 -17.88 -11.52
C PHE A 710 26.31 -18.47 -12.78
N GLN A 711 27.04 -18.56 -13.89
CA GLN A 711 26.43 -18.94 -15.17
C GLN A 711 25.97 -20.40 -15.20
N CYS A 712 26.82 -21.34 -14.78
CA CYS A 712 26.51 -22.75 -14.83
C CYS A 712 25.32 -23.18 -13.95
N PRO A 713 25.19 -22.68 -12.72
CA PRO A 713 23.99 -22.87 -11.89
C PRO A 713 22.67 -22.53 -12.60
N SER A 714 22.65 -21.49 -13.44
CA SER A 714 21.44 -21.12 -14.19
C SER A 714 21.00 -22.23 -15.15
N TYR A 715 21.93 -22.94 -15.80
CA TYR A 715 21.61 -24.06 -16.69
C TYR A 715 21.14 -25.31 -15.95
N TYR A 716 21.59 -25.52 -14.71
CA TYR A 716 21.10 -26.62 -13.87
C TYR A 716 19.63 -26.42 -13.53
N LEU A 717 19.25 -25.18 -13.18
CA LEU A 717 17.85 -24.80 -12.96
C LEU A 717 17.00 -24.98 -14.22
N LEU A 718 17.46 -24.47 -15.37
CA LEU A 718 16.74 -24.63 -16.65
C LEU A 718 16.47 -26.11 -16.95
N LYS A 719 17.47 -26.98 -16.78
CA LYS A 719 17.34 -28.43 -16.99
C LYS A 719 16.35 -29.08 -16.02
N ALA A 720 16.37 -28.68 -14.75
CA ALA A 720 15.46 -29.22 -13.73
C ALA A 720 13.99 -28.86 -14.02
N PHE A 721 13.70 -27.59 -14.32
CA PHE A 721 12.34 -27.14 -14.67
C PHE A 721 11.86 -27.77 -15.99
N HIS A 722 12.71 -27.80 -17.02
CA HIS A 722 12.36 -28.44 -18.28
C HIS A 722 12.08 -29.94 -18.12
N GLY A 723 12.87 -30.64 -17.30
CA GLY A 723 12.65 -32.06 -17.00
C GLY A 723 11.31 -32.35 -16.31
N ARG A 724 10.70 -31.32 -15.69
CA ARG A 724 9.35 -31.37 -15.10
C ARG A 724 8.25 -30.92 -16.07
N GLY A 725 8.59 -30.53 -17.30
CA GLY A 725 7.65 -30.09 -18.33
C GLY A 725 7.28 -28.61 -18.25
N PHE A 726 8.05 -27.79 -17.52
CA PHE A 726 7.76 -26.37 -17.30
C PHE A 726 8.42 -25.45 -18.32
N ASN A 727 7.87 -24.23 -18.44
CA ASN A 727 8.40 -23.19 -19.31
C ASN A 727 9.70 -22.63 -18.71
N VAL A 728 10.72 -22.51 -19.56
CA VAL A 728 12.06 -22.06 -19.15
C VAL A 728 12.66 -21.09 -20.15
N PHE A 729 13.10 -19.93 -19.68
CA PHE A 729 13.66 -18.87 -20.51
C PHE A 729 15.03 -18.44 -19.98
N LYS A 730 15.99 -18.22 -20.90
CA LYS A 730 17.34 -17.72 -20.57
C LYS A 730 17.54 -16.34 -21.18
N GLY A 731 18.05 -15.40 -20.39
CA GLY A 731 18.46 -14.08 -20.84
C GLY A 731 19.91 -13.78 -20.50
N LYS A 732 20.49 -12.82 -21.21
CA LYS A 732 21.86 -12.35 -21.02
C LYS A 732 21.90 -10.82 -21.09
N PHE A 733 22.29 -10.19 -20.00
CA PHE A 733 22.55 -8.76 -19.96
C PHE A 733 23.97 -8.47 -20.43
N ALA A 734 24.10 -7.71 -21.51
CA ALA A 734 25.36 -7.52 -22.23
C ALA A 734 25.76 -6.05 -22.41
N ILE A 735 25.04 -5.09 -21.81
CA ILE A 735 25.43 -3.68 -21.86
C ILE A 735 26.78 -3.49 -21.14
N PRO A 736 27.84 -3.04 -21.84
CA PRO A 736 29.16 -2.91 -21.24
C PRO A 736 29.19 -1.97 -20.02
N PRO A 737 30.01 -2.27 -18.99
CA PRO A 737 30.89 -3.43 -18.87
C PRO A 737 30.20 -4.74 -18.45
N ALA A 738 28.87 -4.77 -18.29
CA ALA A 738 28.07 -5.96 -18.01
C ALA A 738 28.59 -6.78 -16.80
N LEU A 739 29.02 -6.09 -15.75
CA LEU A 739 29.47 -6.71 -14.50
C LEU A 739 28.29 -7.26 -13.71
N HIS A 740 28.55 -8.19 -12.79
CA HIS A 740 27.54 -8.72 -11.87
C HIS A 740 26.72 -7.59 -11.20
N GLY A 741 25.39 -7.75 -11.18
CA GLY A 741 24.44 -6.80 -10.59
C GLY A 741 24.18 -5.51 -11.37
N MET A 742 24.83 -5.24 -12.51
CA MET A 742 24.58 -4.03 -13.30
C MET A 742 23.20 -3.99 -13.97
N ASP A 743 22.64 -5.16 -14.26
CA ASP A 743 21.28 -5.38 -14.74
C ASP A 743 20.20 -4.92 -13.75
N VAL A 744 20.52 -4.93 -12.45
CA VAL A 744 19.65 -4.38 -11.39
C VAL A 744 19.30 -2.92 -11.68
N ASN A 745 20.22 -2.12 -12.22
CA ASN A 745 19.92 -0.74 -12.59
C ASN A 745 18.94 -0.62 -13.77
N TYR A 746 18.61 -1.70 -14.48
CA TYR A 746 17.65 -1.68 -15.59
C TYR A 746 16.30 -2.29 -15.21
N TYR A 747 16.27 -3.20 -14.23
CA TYR A 747 15.05 -3.49 -13.48
C TYR A 747 14.62 -2.27 -12.66
N PHE A 748 15.61 -1.51 -12.17
CA PHE A 748 15.46 -0.39 -11.24
C PHE A 748 16.36 0.83 -11.58
N PRO A 749 15.97 1.70 -12.55
CA PRO A 749 16.78 2.81 -13.13
C PRO A 749 17.23 3.95 -12.21
N HIS A 750 16.96 3.82 -10.92
CA HIS A 750 17.16 4.86 -9.94
C HIS A 750 18.12 4.49 -8.80
N LYS A 751 18.70 3.27 -8.81
CA LYS A 751 19.74 2.84 -7.84
C LYS A 751 21.12 3.40 -8.10
N GLY A 752 21.42 3.70 -9.34
CA GLY A 752 22.77 3.95 -9.76
C GLY A 752 22.81 4.40 -11.22
N PRO A 753 23.97 4.86 -11.69
CA PRO A 753 24.13 5.25 -13.08
C PRO A 753 23.88 4.04 -13.97
N ILE A 754 22.86 4.11 -14.85
CA ILE A 754 22.77 3.21 -15.99
C ILE A 754 23.85 3.61 -17.00
N THR A 755 24.58 2.65 -17.55
CA THR A 755 25.67 2.95 -18.51
C THR A 755 25.13 3.23 -19.92
N PHE A 756 23.92 2.79 -20.20
CA PHE A 756 23.19 3.00 -21.45
C PHE A 756 21.81 3.62 -21.20
N HIS A 757 21.71 4.93 -21.42
CA HIS A 757 20.47 5.70 -21.27
C HIS A 757 19.60 5.62 -22.53
N ASN A 758 18.79 4.56 -22.63
CA ASN A 758 17.84 4.40 -23.74
C ASN A 758 16.47 3.94 -23.20
N ALA A 759 15.43 4.73 -23.47
CA ALA A 759 14.09 4.48 -22.97
C ALA A 759 13.50 3.17 -23.51
N THR A 760 13.67 2.91 -24.82
CA THR A 760 13.20 1.68 -25.48
C THR A 760 13.90 0.44 -24.92
N PHE A 761 15.23 0.50 -24.72
CA PHE A 761 15.96 -0.60 -24.08
C PHE A 761 15.43 -0.87 -22.68
N SER A 762 15.32 0.19 -21.86
CA SER A 762 14.87 0.07 -20.47
C SER A 762 13.44 -0.48 -20.37
N ALA A 763 12.56 -0.04 -21.26
CA ALA A 763 11.19 -0.56 -21.37
C ALA A 763 11.18 -2.03 -21.77
N SER A 764 11.89 -2.40 -22.85
CA SER A 764 11.94 -3.78 -23.36
C SER A 764 12.52 -4.75 -22.32
N PHE A 765 13.60 -4.33 -21.64
CA PHE A 765 14.21 -5.11 -20.58
C PHE A 765 13.23 -5.32 -19.43
N SER A 766 12.81 -4.26 -18.73
CA SER A 766 11.93 -4.37 -17.54
C SER A 766 10.58 -5.05 -17.81
N GLN A 767 9.94 -4.76 -18.96
CA GLN A 767 8.65 -5.34 -19.32
C GLN A 767 8.71 -6.85 -19.56
N SER A 768 9.82 -7.39 -20.06
CA SER A 768 9.95 -8.83 -20.28
C SER A 768 9.81 -9.61 -18.97
N PHE A 769 10.39 -9.10 -17.87
CA PHE A 769 10.29 -9.72 -16.54
C PHE A 769 8.91 -9.54 -15.93
N LEU A 770 8.30 -8.35 -16.09
CA LEU A 770 6.94 -8.11 -15.62
C LEU A 770 5.92 -9.00 -16.36
N SER A 771 6.09 -9.18 -17.66
CA SER A 771 5.27 -10.10 -18.46
C SER A 771 5.35 -11.51 -17.91
N PHE A 772 6.57 -11.99 -17.61
CA PHE A 772 6.77 -13.29 -16.96
C PHE A 772 6.11 -13.38 -15.57
N VAL A 773 6.18 -12.33 -14.74
CA VAL A 773 5.47 -12.32 -13.44
C VAL A 773 3.96 -12.52 -13.62
N ILE A 774 3.37 -11.86 -14.61
CA ILE A 774 1.92 -11.85 -14.84
C ILE A 774 1.46 -13.18 -15.44
N SER A 775 2.14 -13.68 -16.47
CA SER A 775 1.66 -14.79 -17.31
C SER A 775 2.52 -16.06 -17.22
N LEU A 776 3.69 -16.01 -16.58
CA LEU A 776 4.76 -17.02 -16.66
C LEU A 776 5.39 -17.14 -18.07
N ASP A 777 5.19 -16.15 -18.93
CA ASP A 777 5.76 -16.07 -20.28
C ASP A 777 6.20 -14.63 -20.63
N PRO A 778 7.50 -14.38 -20.88
CA PRO A 778 7.98 -13.05 -21.24
C PRO A 778 7.43 -12.54 -22.59
N ASN A 779 6.82 -13.41 -23.41
CA ASN A 779 6.21 -13.02 -24.69
C ASN A 779 4.81 -12.41 -24.54
N ASP A 780 4.16 -12.56 -23.38
CA ASP A 780 2.84 -11.96 -23.12
C ASP A 780 2.99 -10.48 -22.70
N LYS A 781 3.44 -9.68 -23.67
CA LYS A 781 3.86 -8.30 -23.47
C LYS A 781 2.76 -7.45 -22.83
N VAL A 782 3.13 -6.79 -21.73
CA VAL A 782 2.29 -5.80 -21.04
C VAL A 782 1.95 -4.62 -21.96
N ASP A 783 2.95 -4.03 -22.63
CA ASP A 783 2.74 -3.03 -23.68
C ASP A 783 3.57 -3.34 -24.94
N ARG A 784 2.86 -3.67 -26.02
CA ARG A 784 3.46 -4.03 -27.30
C ARG A 784 4.10 -2.87 -28.05
N ASN A 785 3.80 -1.62 -27.69
CA ASN A 785 4.30 -0.45 -28.41
C ASN A 785 5.71 -0.05 -27.99
N ASP A 786 6.06 -0.26 -26.72
CA ASP A 786 7.34 0.16 -26.13
C ASP A 786 8.33 -0.99 -25.93
N ASP A 787 7.84 -2.23 -25.87
CA ASP A 787 8.67 -3.43 -25.79
C ASP A 787 8.98 -3.97 -27.19
N ILE A 788 10.22 -3.74 -27.65
CA ILE A 788 10.71 -4.22 -28.94
C ILE A 788 11.36 -5.62 -28.86
N THR A 789 11.32 -6.29 -27.72
CA THR A 789 11.93 -7.61 -27.53
C THR A 789 11.35 -8.59 -28.57
N PRO A 790 12.17 -9.25 -29.40
CA PRO A 790 11.69 -10.25 -30.33
C PRO A 790 11.13 -11.46 -29.58
N PRO A 791 10.42 -12.39 -30.26
CA PRO A 791 9.93 -13.61 -29.61
C PRO A 791 11.06 -14.33 -28.85
N TRP A 792 10.87 -14.47 -27.55
CA TRP A 792 11.79 -15.12 -26.64
C TRP A 792 11.46 -16.60 -26.60
N LYS A 793 12.18 -17.40 -27.39
CA LYS A 793 12.01 -18.86 -27.42
C LYS A 793 12.35 -19.47 -26.05
N MET A 794 11.74 -20.61 -25.74
CA MET A 794 12.16 -21.40 -24.58
C MET A 794 13.60 -21.87 -24.78
N PHE A 795 14.36 -22.00 -23.70
CA PHE A 795 15.80 -22.28 -23.78
C PHE A 795 16.11 -23.54 -24.59
N PHE A 796 15.38 -24.64 -24.38
CA PHE A 796 15.64 -25.90 -25.07
C PHE A 796 15.22 -25.92 -26.55
N ASP A 797 14.58 -24.85 -27.04
CA ASP A 797 14.41 -24.61 -28.48
C ASP A 797 15.72 -24.01 -29.03
N GLU A 798 16.61 -24.88 -29.50
CA GLU A 798 17.91 -24.49 -30.11
C GLU A 798 18.90 -23.84 -29.12
N GLN A 799 18.78 -24.11 -27.80
CA GLN A 799 19.66 -23.54 -26.75
C GLN A 799 19.67 -22.00 -26.79
N THR A 800 18.49 -21.42 -27.05
CA THR A 800 18.32 -19.99 -27.31
C THR A 800 18.33 -19.18 -26.01
N GLU A 801 19.08 -18.08 -25.99
CA GLU A 801 19.01 -17.05 -24.95
C GLU A 801 18.74 -15.66 -25.57
N MET A 802 18.01 -14.81 -24.86
CA MET A 802 17.77 -13.42 -25.27
C MET A 802 18.90 -12.53 -24.79
N VAL A 803 19.58 -11.87 -25.73
CA VAL A 803 20.66 -10.93 -25.42
C VAL A 803 20.12 -9.52 -25.37
N PHE A 804 20.43 -8.79 -24.29
CA PHE A 804 20.13 -7.39 -24.12
C PHE A 804 21.42 -6.57 -24.19
N ASN A 805 21.68 -5.95 -25.33
CA ASN A 805 22.92 -5.26 -25.65
C ASN A 805 22.67 -3.86 -26.28
N MET A 806 23.77 -3.19 -26.62
CA MET A 806 23.83 -1.98 -27.42
C MET A 806 24.81 -2.16 -28.58
N THR A 807 24.49 -1.53 -29.72
CA THR A 807 25.42 -1.44 -30.85
C THR A 807 26.55 -0.45 -30.57
N ALA A 808 27.63 -0.51 -31.36
CA ALA A 808 28.71 0.49 -31.32
C ALA A 808 28.22 1.93 -31.60
N GLY A 809 27.07 2.08 -32.28
CA GLY A 809 26.41 3.37 -32.52
C GLY A 809 25.49 3.85 -31.38
N ASN A 810 25.52 3.19 -30.22
CA ASN A 810 24.68 3.50 -29.05
C ASN A 810 23.17 3.34 -29.33
N LEU A 811 22.82 2.36 -30.17
CA LEU A 811 21.44 1.95 -30.43
C LEU A 811 21.12 0.66 -29.68
N THR A 812 19.85 0.48 -29.30
CA THR A 812 19.33 -0.74 -28.70
C THR A 812 19.58 -1.95 -29.59
N ASP A 813 20.13 -3.03 -29.02
CA ASP A 813 20.37 -4.31 -29.69
C ASP A 813 19.81 -5.44 -28.82
N ILE A 814 18.60 -5.90 -29.15
CA ILE A 814 17.93 -7.00 -28.43
C ILE A 814 17.64 -8.11 -29.44
N HIS A 815 18.27 -9.27 -29.26
CA HIS A 815 18.17 -10.37 -30.21
C HIS A 815 18.35 -11.74 -29.54
N PRO A 816 17.73 -12.81 -30.09
CA PRO A 816 18.03 -14.16 -29.65
C PRO A 816 19.40 -14.60 -30.19
N THR A 817 20.14 -15.36 -29.38
CA THR A 817 21.36 -16.07 -29.80
C THR A 817 21.31 -17.52 -29.32
N THR A 818 22.08 -18.39 -29.96
CA THR A 818 22.39 -19.71 -29.40
C THR A 818 23.49 -19.56 -28.35
N THR A 819 23.32 -20.23 -27.21
CA THR A 819 24.32 -20.30 -26.14
C THR A 819 25.63 -20.88 -26.67
N ASP A 820 26.76 -20.34 -26.21
CA ASP A 820 28.09 -20.86 -26.54
C ASP A 820 28.21 -22.36 -26.16
N PRO A 821 28.43 -23.27 -27.13
CA PRO A 821 28.59 -24.69 -26.85
C PRO A 821 29.75 -24.98 -25.89
N ASP A 822 30.84 -24.20 -25.93
CA ASP A 822 31.98 -24.40 -25.05
C ASP A 822 31.62 -24.05 -23.60
N LEU A 823 30.76 -23.05 -23.37
CA LEU A 823 30.21 -22.78 -22.04
C LEU A 823 29.41 -23.97 -21.51
N LEU A 824 28.55 -24.59 -22.33
CA LEU A 824 27.76 -25.75 -21.92
C LEU A 824 28.64 -26.99 -21.61
N VAL A 825 29.76 -27.15 -22.31
CA VAL A 825 30.77 -28.18 -22.00
C VAL A 825 31.39 -27.92 -20.62
N ARG A 826 31.79 -26.67 -20.33
CA ARG A 826 32.33 -26.27 -19.03
C ARG A 826 31.30 -26.44 -17.91
N CYS A 827 30.04 -26.05 -18.14
CA CYS A 827 28.97 -26.25 -17.16
C CYS A 827 28.67 -27.72 -16.88
N SER A 828 28.76 -28.58 -17.90
CA SER A 828 28.68 -30.02 -17.72
C SER A 828 29.87 -30.58 -16.92
N PHE A 829 31.06 -30.00 -17.06
CA PHE A 829 32.21 -30.35 -16.22
C PHE A 829 31.96 -29.97 -14.76
N TRP A 830 31.56 -28.72 -14.48
CA TRP A 830 31.23 -28.26 -13.13
C TRP A 830 30.14 -29.11 -12.46
N GLU A 831 29.10 -29.49 -13.20
CA GLU A 831 28.02 -30.34 -12.68
C GLU A 831 28.53 -31.75 -12.26
N ARG A 832 29.55 -32.27 -12.95
CA ARG A 832 30.15 -33.59 -12.64
C ARG A 832 31.06 -33.52 -11.41
N VAL A 833 31.76 -32.41 -11.21
CA VAL A 833 32.67 -32.23 -10.07
C VAL A 833 31.98 -31.61 -8.85
N GLY A 834 30.65 -31.43 -8.88
CA GLY A 834 29.85 -30.84 -7.80
C GLY A 834 30.15 -31.40 -6.40
N ALA A 835 30.44 -32.70 -6.28
CA ALA A 835 30.77 -33.32 -4.99
C ALA A 835 32.09 -32.79 -4.39
N LEU A 836 33.02 -32.38 -5.24
CA LEU A 836 34.30 -31.80 -4.86
C LEU A 836 34.21 -30.27 -4.72
N THR A 837 33.38 -29.59 -5.51
CA THR A 837 33.15 -28.14 -5.33
C THR A 837 32.22 -27.83 -4.16
N GLY A 838 31.52 -28.82 -3.62
CA GLY A 838 30.50 -28.63 -2.59
C GLY A 838 29.18 -28.08 -3.14
N GLN A 839 28.95 -28.15 -4.45
CA GLN A 839 27.74 -27.63 -5.11
C GLN A 839 26.73 -28.74 -5.42
#